data_AF-A0A9E2QCA9-F1
#
_entry.id   AF-A0A9E2QCA9-F1
#
_cell.length_a   1.000
_cell.length_b   1.000
_cell.length_c   1.000
_cell.angle_alpha   90.00
_cell.angle_beta   90.00
_cell.angle_gamma   90.00
#
_symmetry.space_group_name_H-M   'P 1'
#
loop_
_entity.id
_entity.type
_entity.pdbx_description
1 polymer ?
#
loop_
_entity_poly.entity_id
_entity_poly.type
_entity_poly.pdbx_seq_one_letter_code
_entity_poly.pdbx_strand_id
1 'polypeptide(L)'
;MSSGPENEDWSKKLEELDFSVIKERFKSGMTKPRILIIIAIIALFLFIAIIAPFAAFYTDALWYNHIGFQNLFWKMFWAKILMVVAFGATFFVLMYGNILLAHKIPPDQEIDLEGSPLEEVINRVRSVGSKAVTWGLVAFSAVAALLAGLGWGGKWELVLKFLNHASYGKTDPLFGKDIGFYLFSYPFQKELVNWLISSLFFILVITAIVYVFDGGIRLKRGPDMLAPHVKAHLSVLAGVILLVKAWSYRLNMYELLMTKDGAVYGAGYTDTHARLPALWILTILALVAAVVLIVNIKYKGWFLPALAIGSMVVVTVLAGTLYPVIIQNLRVKPNEREMESEYLSYNIEYTREAYNLGEIKEETFAADESLDLAGIEANRATIKNIRLWDPRPLLNTYEQMQSIRQYYVFNDVDVDRYTVDGEYRQTMIGAREMQQSNLPEEASTWVNTTLVYTHGYGVCINPSNDISSEGNPVYLLSDLPPQGPTNLQVKRPEVYYGEKTDNHVVVDTTEEEFDYPRGNEKIYSKYEGKAGVEVKSFWRKFLFTVLFRDINFLFSGQIQGNSQVMYYRTISERVRKCAPFLQFDRDPYMVLSDDGKLYWIADAYTTSDDFPYSQPTDGFGNYIRNSVKVVVDAYDGEVWLYVVDPDDPVIETYRKIFPQIFTSFDKMPEDLKKHVRYPEDIFLVQSNMQRTYHMTNVREFYNKEDEWDFPQEIFDGGKEPMSPYYVIMSLPGEDAEEMVLMMPFVPHKKQNMIAWLGARMDGEHYGEMINYMFPSGKLIYGPEQIEGRIEQQPEISKQLSLWRQEGSQVIRGNLLVIPIEQSLIYVEPLYLQATEIKIPQIKRVVVAYGQQVVMEPTLEQAVARLFAGAPPTEIIVEPVVEEPTEEEPTEEPVEEEPTEEPTSLAAQALDLYNKAIEAQKSGDWAAYGSYLEQLENVLKQLSEVQ
;
A
#
# COMPACT_ATOMS: atom_id res chain seq x y z
N MET A 1 -53.83 3.03 27.78
CA MET A 1 -53.32 2.74 29.14
C MET A 1 -51.94 2.10 28.96
N SER A 2 -50.90 2.46 29.71
CA SER A 2 -50.81 3.45 30.80
C SER A 2 -49.38 4.01 30.89
N SER A 3 -49.25 5.25 31.37
CA SER A 3 -48.07 5.85 32.02
C SER A 3 -46.67 5.45 31.52
N GLY A 4 -46.01 6.35 30.76
CA GLY A 4 -44.54 6.37 30.69
C GLY A 4 -43.91 6.85 32.01
N PRO A 5 -42.59 6.69 32.18
CA PRO A 5 -41.88 7.14 33.39
C PRO A 5 -41.87 8.66 33.49
N GLU A 6 -41.90 9.16 34.73
CA GLU A 6 -41.82 10.59 35.01
C GLU A 6 -40.40 11.13 34.77
N ASN A 7 -40.29 12.30 34.12
CA ASN A 7 -39.05 13.06 34.10
C ASN A 7 -38.77 13.58 35.52
N GLU A 8 -37.76 13.03 36.21
CA GLU A 8 -37.22 13.68 37.40
C GLU A 8 -36.71 15.08 37.04
N ASP A 9 -37.28 16.10 37.68
CA ASP A 9 -36.89 17.49 37.51
C ASP A 9 -35.57 17.78 38.24
N TRP A 10 -34.46 17.49 37.55
CA TRP A 10 -33.10 17.70 38.06
C TRP A 10 -32.81 19.15 38.45
N SER A 11 -33.60 20.16 38.00
CA SER A 11 -33.36 21.55 38.42
C SER A 11 -33.64 21.74 39.91
N LYS A 12 -34.64 21.05 40.48
CA LYS A 12 -34.95 21.15 41.92
C LYS A 12 -33.89 20.50 42.80
N LYS A 13 -33.33 19.35 42.36
CA LYS A 13 -32.17 18.73 43.04
C LYS A 13 -30.90 19.60 42.95
N LEU A 14 -30.84 20.55 42.01
CA LEU A 14 -29.77 21.55 41.91
C LEU A 14 -30.03 22.81 42.76
N GLU A 15 -31.28 23.17 43.04
CA GLU A 15 -31.62 24.27 43.95
C GLU A 15 -31.46 23.90 45.44
N GLU A 16 -31.66 22.63 45.81
CA GLU A 16 -31.39 22.14 47.18
C GLU A 16 -29.89 21.94 47.51
N LEU A 17 -29.00 22.04 46.51
CA LEU A 17 -27.55 21.94 46.71
C LEU A 17 -26.99 23.26 47.29
N ASP A 18 -26.85 23.31 48.61
CA ASP A 18 -26.27 24.47 49.29
C ASP A 18 -24.78 24.68 48.97
N PHE A 19 -24.53 25.46 47.92
CA PHE A 19 -23.21 25.92 47.51
C PHE A 19 -22.49 26.74 48.60
N SER A 20 -23.17 27.22 49.65
CA SER A 20 -22.52 27.88 50.79
C SER A 20 -21.57 26.94 51.53
N VAL A 21 -21.92 25.64 51.67
CA VAL A 21 -21.06 24.62 52.29
C VAL A 21 -19.77 24.41 51.49
N ILE A 22 -19.83 24.49 50.16
CA ILE A 22 -18.66 24.43 49.28
C ILE A 22 -17.82 25.72 49.44
N LYS A 23 -18.48 26.88 49.52
CA LYS A 23 -17.86 28.21 49.67
C LYS A 23 -17.19 28.39 51.04
N GLU A 24 -17.74 27.82 52.11
CA GLU A 24 -17.12 27.78 53.44
C GLU A 24 -15.94 26.80 53.50
N ARG A 25 -16.06 25.62 52.90
CA ARG A 25 -14.92 24.68 52.77
C ARG A 25 -13.74 25.29 52.01
N PHE A 26 -13.99 26.18 51.04
CA PHE A 26 -12.94 26.96 50.37
C PHE A 26 -12.45 28.18 51.17
N LYS A 27 -13.25 28.74 52.10
CA LYS A 27 -12.78 29.76 53.07
C LYS A 27 -11.93 29.17 54.18
N SER A 28 -12.12 27.92 54.56
CA SER A 28 -11.19 27.22 55.45
C SER A 28 -9.86 27.04 54.72
N GLY A 29 -8.82 27.77 55.16
CA GLY A 29 -7.49 27.73 54.54
C GLY A 29 -6.99 26.29 54.44
N MET A 30 -6.68 25.86 53.21
CA MET A 30 -6.40 24.45 52.90
C MET A 30 -5.27 23.92 53.79
N THR A 31 -5.56 22.92 54.62
CA THR A 31 -4.59 22.44 55.61
C THR A 31 -3.36 21.86 54.92
N LYS A 32 -2.16 22.11 55.46
CA LYS A 32 -0.87 21.64 54.89
C LYS A 32 -0.90 20.18 54.36
N PRO A 33 -1.45 19.17 55.08
CA PRO A 33 -1.56 17.81 54.54
C PRO A 33 -2.45 17.69 53.28
N ARG A 34 -3.55 18.47 53.16
CA ARG A 34 -4.37 18.46 51.93
C ARG A 34 -3.63 19.05 50.73
N ILE A 35 -2.86 20.12 50.94
CA ILE A 35 -2.00 20.70 49.90
C ILE A 35 -0.94 19.67 49.47
N LEU A 36 -0.29 19.00 50.42
CA LEU A 36 0.70 17.94 50.14
C LEU A 36 0.09 16.76 49.36
N ILE A 37 -1.11 16.32 49.70
CA ILE A 37 -1.82 15.26 48.96
C ILE A 37 -2.13 15.70 47.52
N ILE A 38 -2.63 16.93 47.32
CA ILE A 38 -2.92 17.46 45.98
C ILE A 38 -1.63 17.58 45.15
N ILE A 39 -0.54 18.07 45.74
CA ILE A 39 0.77 18.13 45.08
C ILE A 39 1.27 16.72 44.72
N ALA A 40 1.11 15.73 45.60
CA ALA A 40 1.50 14.35 45.33
C ALA A 40 0.67 13.72 44.21
N ILE A 41 -0.64 13.97 44.16
CA ILE A 41 -1.52 13.52 43.06
C ILE A 41 -1.14 14.17 41.73
N ILE A 42 -0.88 15.49 41.72
CA ILE A 42 -0.43 16.21 40.52
C ILE A 42 0.94 15.69 40.06
N ALA A 43 1.88 15.48 40.98
CA ALA A 43 3.20 14.93 40.66
C ALA A 43 3.12 13.50 40.12
N LEU A 44 2.25 12.65 40.67
CA LEU A 44 1.99 11.30 40.18
C LEU A 44 1.34 11.32 38.78
N PHE A 45 0.34 12.19 38.57
CA PHE A 45 -0.30 12.35 37.27
C PHE A 45 0.70 12.83 36.19
N LEU A 46 1.52 13.84 36.51
CA LEU A 46 2.59 14.32 35.62
C LEU A 46 3.65 13.23 35.37
N PHE A 47 4.03 12.46 36.39
CA PHE A 47 4.95 11.34 36.23
C PHE A 47 4.38 10.28 35.27
N ILE A 48 3.13 9.86 35.45
CA ILE A 48 2.45 8.89 34.57
C ILE A 48 2.34 9.45 33.13
N ALA A 49 1.99 10.72 32.98
CA ALA A 49 1.88 11.38 31.66
C ALA A 49 3.22 11.55 30.94
N ILE A 50 4.34 11.62 31.66
CA ILE A 50 5.69 11.78 31.09
C ILE A 50 6.40 10.42 30.89
N ILE A 51 6.21 9.46 31.80
CA ILE A 51 6.99 8.21 31.80
C ILE A 51 6.66 7.31 30.62
N ALA A 52 5.41 7.28 30.13
CA ALA A 52 5.05 6.48 28.96
C ALA A 52 5.64 7.03 27.65
N PRO A 53 5.50 8.34 27.31
CA PRO A 53 6.23 8.93 26.20
C PRO A 53 7.76 8.83 26.32
N PHE A 54 8.31 8.95 27.54
CA PHE A 54 9.74 8.78 27.78
C PHE A 54 10.21 7.34 27.58
N ALA A 55 9.43 6.35 28.03
CA ALA A 55 9.71 4.94 27.80
C ALA A 55 9.77 4.65 26.31
N ALA A 56 8.73 4.99 25.55
CA ALA A 56 8.67 4.80 24.10
C ALA A 56 9.83 5.50 23.37
N PHE A 57 10.13 6.77 23.70
CA PHE A 57 11.26 7.50 23.13
C PHE A 57 12.61 6.83 23.44
N TYR A 58 12.81 6.34 24.66
CA TYR A 58 14.05 5.68 25.07
C TYR A 58 14.20 4.29 24.46
N THR A 59 13.12 3.50 24.35
CA THR A 59 13.14 2.19 23.71
C THR A 59 13.33 2.32 22.20
N ASP A 60 12.65 3.26 21.52
CA ASP A 60 12.97 3.61 20.12
C ASP A 60 14.46 3.96 19.99
N ALA A 61 15.00 4.85 20.83
CA ALA A 61 16.42 5.23 20.78
C ALA A 61 17.38 4.04 20.94
N LEU A 62 17.00 3.00 21.71
CA LEU A 62 17.77 1.76 21.82
C LEU A 62 17.58 0.83 20.62
N TRP A 63 16.36 0.76 20.06
CA TRP A 63 16.04 -0.04 18.88
C TRP A 63 16.79 0.46 17.65
N TYR A 64 16.69 1.77 17.34
CA TYR A 64 17.46 2.41 16.26
C TYR A 64 18.97 2.28 16.48
N ASN A 65 19.46 2.27 17.73
CA ASN A 65 20.87 2.01 18.03
C ASN A 65 21.26 0.55 17.74
N HIS A 66 20.39 -0.41 18.08
CA HIS A 66 20.63 -1.83 17.87
C HIS A 66 20.70 -2.18 16.38
N ILE A 67 19.76 -1.71 15.55
CA ILE A 67 19.77 -1.96 14.10
C ILE A 67 20.76 -1.08 13.30
N GLY A 68 21.53 -0.20 13.96
CA GLY A 68 22.50 0.70 13.32
C GLY A 68 21.96 2.05 12.83
N PHE A 69 20.64 2.23 12.75
CA PHE A 69 19.96 3.47 12.29
C PHE A 69 19.97 4.62 13.33
N GLN A 70 20.90 4.63 14.30
CA GLN A 70 21.02 5.64 15.36
C GLN A 70 21.07 7.08 14.79
N ASN A 71 21.80 7.28 13.70
CA ASN A 71 21.99 8.61 13.12
C ASN A 71 20.72 9.12 12.42
N LEU A 72 19.88 8.24 11.86
CA LEU A 72 18.55 8.59 11.38
C LEU A 72 17.67 9.10 12.53
N PHE A 73 17.59 8.34 13.63
CA PHE A 73 16.80 8.71 14.81
C PHE A 73 17.18 10.09 15.37
N TRP A 74 18.47 10.32 15.64
CA TRP A 74 18.91 11.61 16.20
C TRP A 74 18.81 12.77 15.19
N LYS A 75 19.02 12.53 13.89
CA LYS A 75 18.79 13.54 12.84
C LYS A 75 17.32 13.96 12.80
N MET A 76 16.38 13.00 12.82
CA MET A 76 14.94 13.28 12.89
C MET A 76 14.57 14.01 14.18
N PHE A 77 15.01 13.52 15.35
CA PHE A 77 14.71 14.12 16.64
C PHE A 77 15.19 15.58 16.71
N TRP A 78 16.46 15.84 16.39
CA TRP A 78 17.00 17.19 16.44
C TRP A 78 16.42 18.11 15.36
N ALA A 79 16.07 17.60 14.17
CA ALA A 79 15.34 18.39 13.18
C ALA A 79 13.95 18.81 13.69
N LYS A 80 13.18 17.87 14.25
CA LYS A 80 11.86 18.14 14.87
C LYS A 80 11.98 19.20 15.98
N ILE A 81 12.89 19.02 16.94
CA ILE A 81 13.13 19.97 18.03
C ILE A 81 13.60 21.34 17.51
N LEU A 82 14.52 21.38 16.54
CA LEU A 82 15.03 22.62 15.96
C LEU A 82 13.91 23.41 15.26
N MET A 83 12.99 22.75 14.55
CA MET A 83 11.84 23.42 13.94
C MET A 83 10.89 23.99 14.99
N VAL A 84 10.56 23.23 16.05
CA VAL A 84 9.73 23.73 17.16
C VAL A 84 10.34 24.97 17.81
N VAL A 85 11.65 24.94 18.07
CA VAL A 85 12.37 26.07 18.69
C VAL A 85 12.49 27.26 17.74
N ALA A 86 12.84 27.07 16.47
CA ALA A 86 13.05 28.15 15.51
C ALA A 86 11.74 28.90 15.18
N PHE A 87 10.68 28.17 14.82
CA PHE A 87 9.39 28.78 14.50
C PHE A 87 8.68 29.28 15.76
N GLY A 88 8.76 28.55 16.88
CA GLY A 88 8.23 29.00 18.17
C GLY A 88 8.90 30.27 18.68
N ALA A 89 10.24 30.35 18.66
CA ALA A 89 10.97 31.57 19.06
C ALA A 89 10.66 32.76 18.13
N THR A 90 10.55 32.52 16.82
CA THR A 90 10.16 33.55 15.84
C THR A 90 8.76 34.08 16.15
N PHE A 91 7.79 33.19 16.38
CA PHE A 91 6.43 33.58 16.78
C PHE A 91 6.41 34.33 18.11
N PHE A 92 7.18 33.87 19.11
CA PHE A 92 7.28 34.53 20.42
C PHE A 92 7.81 35.97 20.29
N VAL A 93 8.89 36.17 19.54
CA VAL A 93 9.49 37.49 19.32
C VAL A 93 8.51 38.42 18.60
N LEU A 94 7.81 37.93 17.58
CA LEU A 94 6.77 38.71 16.88
C LEU A 94 5.60 39.05 17.82
N MET A 95 5.01 38.06 18.50
CA MET A 95 3.83 38.25 19.34
C MET A 95 4.13 39.13 20.56
N TYR A 96 5.14 38.77 21.34
CA TYR A 96 5.52 39.51 22.55
C TYR A 96 6.06 40.90 22.22
N GLY A 97 6.78 41.06 21.09
CA GLY A 97 7.22 42.36 20.60
C GLY A 97 6.06 43.32 20.31
N ASN A 98 5.00 42.86 19.63
CA ASN A 98 3.82 43.68 19.36
C ASN A 98 2.99 43.96 20.62
N ILE A 99 2.85 42.99 21.53
CA ILE A 99 2.19 43.20 22.84
C ILE A 99 2.96 44.22 23.70
N LEU A 100 4.29 44.14 23.75
CA LEU A 100 5.13 45.14 24.42
C LEU A 100 4.99 46.53 23.78
N LEU A 101 4.89 46.62 22.46
CA LEU A 101 4.70 47.89 21.76
C LEU A 101 3.32 48.50 22.03
N ALA A 102 2.27 47.67 22.14
CA ALA A 102 0.95 48.11 22.56
C ALA A 102 0.97 48.68 23.98
N HIS A 103 1.55 47.96 24.94
CA HIS A 103 1.54 48.35 26.35
C HIS A 103 2.51 49.51 26.69
N LYS A 104 3.57 49.71 25.89
CA LYS A 104 4.52 50.83 26.06
C LYS A 104 4.05 52.16 25.45
N ILE A 105 2.96 52.17 24.69
CA ILE A 105 2.36 53.38 24.12
C ILE A 105 1.00 53.56 24.81
N PRO A 106 0.96 54.09 26.04
CA PRO A 106 -0.28 54.24 26.78
C PRO A 106 -1.23 55.23 26.07
N PRO A 107 -2.55 54.99 26.09
CA PRO A 107 -3.51 55.98 25.63
C PRO A 107 -3.63 57.14 26.63
N ASP A 108 -3.54 58.38 26.14
CA ASP A 108 -3.61 59.62 26.95
C ASP A 108 -5.01 59.92 27.55
N GLN A 109 -5.94 58.96 27.56
CA GLN A 109 -7.35 59.17 27.91
C GLN A 109 -7.94 58.00 28.70
N GLU A 110 -8.75 58.34 29.70
CA GLU A 110 -9.50 57.37 30.51
C GLU A 110 -10.60 56.68 29.70
N ILE A 111 -10.97 55.45 30.11
CA ILE A 111 -12.04 54.70 29.45
C ILE A 111 -13.39 55.05 30.08
N ASP A 112 -14.31 55.50 29.24
CA ASP A 112 -15.74 55.65 29.53
C ASP A 112 -16.49 54.42 28.96
N LEU A 113 -16.80 53.46 29.85
CA LEU A 113 -17.38 52.14 29.53
C LEU A 113 -18.79 51.92 30.12
N GLU A 114 -19.38 52.97 30.72
CA GLU A 114 -20.56 52.90 31.61
C GLU A 114 -21.65 51.94 31.13
N GLY A 115 -21.91 50.91 31.94
CA GLY A 115 -23.06 50.02 31.78
C GLY A 115 -22.87 48.87 30.79
N SER A 116 -21.64 48.61 30.35
CA SER A 116 -21.33 47.48 29.48
C SER A 116 -20.87 46.24 30.27
N PRO A 117 -21.25 45.00 29.90
CA PRO A 117 -20.71 43.79 30.54
C PRO A 117 -19.18 43.63 30.45
N LEU A 118 -18.56 44.35 29.49
CA LEU A 118 -17.11 44.38 29.32
C LEU A 118 -16.41 45.22 30.40
N GLU A 119 -17.11 46.21 30.98
CA GLU A 119 -16.61 47.10 32.03
C GLU A 119 -16.18 46.32 33.28
N GLU A 120 -17.02 45.38 33.74
CA GLU A 120 -16.70 44.58 34.93
C GLU A 120 -15.49 43.67 34.70
N VAL A 121 -15.34 43.12 33.48
CA VAL A 121 -14.20 42.28 33.10
C VAL A 121 -12.92 43.12 33.01
N ILE A 122 -12.96 44.28 32.35
CA ILE A 122 -11.81 45.18 32.19
C ILE A 122 -11.35 45.74 33.54
N ASN A 123 -12.27 46.16 34.41
CA ASN A 123 -11.95 46.62 35.76
C ASN A 123 -11.40 45.49 36.64
N ARG A 124 -11.91 44.27 36.50
CA ARG A 124 -11.36 43.09 37.19
C ARG A 124 -9.95 42.76 36.71
N VAL A 125 -9.65 42.84 35.41
CA VAL A 125 -8.27 42.70 34.88
C VAL A 125 -7.36 43.82 35.37
N ARG A 126 -7.82 45.07 35.37
CA ARG A 126 -7.06 46.25 35.87
C ARG A 126 -6.77 46.22 37.38
N SER A 127 -7.61 45.52 38.16
CA SER A 127 -7.37 45.28 39.59
C SER A 127 -6.21 44.30 39.86
N VAL A 128 -5.81 43.51 38.86
CA VAL A 128 -4.59 42.68 38.92
C VAL A 128 -3.39 43.57 38.62
N GLY A 129 -2.46 43.69 39.57
CA GLY A 129 -1.32 44.60 39.45
C GLY A 129 -0.48 44.35 38.20
N SER A 130 -0.03 45.43 37.55
CA SER A 130 0.59 45.43 36.20
C SER A 130 1.71 44.40 35.99
N LYS A 131 2.51 44.09 37.02
CA LYS A 131 3.53 43.03 36.96
C LYS A 131 2.94 41.65 36.68
N ALA A 132 1.82 41.30 37.30
CA ALA A 132 1.14 40.03 37.10
C ALA A 132 0.44 39.96 35.72
N VAL A 133 -0.12 41.07 35.24
CA VAL A 133 -0.64 41.17 33.86
C VAL A 133 0.49 40.98 32.85
N THR A 134 1.65 41.63 33.05
CA THR A 134 2.83 41.48 32.19
C THR A 134 3.32 40.04 32.13
N TRP A 135 3.47 39.38 33.29
CA TRP A 135 3.86 37.95 33.34
C TRP A 135 2.80 37.02 32.75
N GLY A 136 1.51 37.33 32.90
CA GLY A 136 0.43 36.61 32.24
C GLY A 136 0.50 36.69 30.71
N LEU A 137 0.79 37.87 30.17
CA LEU A 137 1.00 38.09 28.73
C LEU A 137 2.27 37.41 28.21
N VAL A 138 3.36 37.37 28.98
CA VAL A 138 4.56 36.57 28.68
C VAL A 138 4.22 35.09 28.62
N ALA A 139 3.52 34.56 29.63
CA ALA A 139 3.14 33.16 29.69
C ALA A 139 2.19 32.76 28.55
N PHE A 140 1.18 33.59 28.25
CA PHE A 140 0.28 33.39 27.12
C PHE A 140 1.03 33.40 25.78
N SER A 141 1.96 34.35 25.60
CA SER A 141 2.80 34.41 24.38
C SER A 141 3.72 33.19 24.26
N ALA A 142 4.26 32.69 25.36
CA ALA A 142 5.10 31.48 25.38
C ALA A 142 4.30 30.19 25.07
N VAL A 143 3.07 30.07 25.58
CA VAL A 143 2.17 28.95 25.26
C VAL A 143 1.75 29.00 23.79
N ALA A 144 1.33 30.17 23.29
CA ALA A 144 0.97 30.33 21.88
C ALA A 144 2.17 30.07 20.94
N ALA A 145 3.37 30.51 21.33
CA ALA A 145 4.61 30.21 20.61
C ALA A 145 4.95 28.72 20.59
N LEU A 146 4.79 28.01 21.71
CA LEU A 146 5.00 26.56 21.76
C LEU A 146 4.03 25.83 20.82
N LEU A 147 2.74 26.20 20.81
CA LEU A 147 1.75 25.63 19.89
C LEU A 147 2.08 25.93 18.42
N ALA A 148 2.48 27.17 18.10
CA ALA A 148 2.89 27.58 16.76
C ALA A 148 4.17 26.88 16.27
N GLY A 149 5.09 26.56 17.20
CA GLY A 149 6.30 25.77 16.92
C GLY A 149 6.01 24.28 16.74
N LEU A 150 5.15 23.68 17.57
CA LEU A 150 4.80 22.25 17.52
C LEU A 150 4.27 21.83 16.14
N GLY A 151 3.48 22.68 15.46
CA GLY A 151 3.03 22.45 14.09
C GLY A 151 4.17 22.34 13.05
N TRP A 152 5.29 23.04 13.26
CA TRP A 152 6.50 22.91 12.43
C TRP A 152 7.37 21.72 12.81
N GLY A 153 7.26 21.22 14.04
CA GLY A 153 7.88 19.95 14.44
C GLY A 153 7.41 18.78 13.57
N GLY A 154 6.15 18.77 13.14
CA GLY A 154 5.65 17.79 12.16
C GLY A 154 6.25 17.94 10.76
N LYS A 155 6.64 19.15 10.36
CA LYS A 155 7.10 19.51 9.00
C LYS A 155 8.64 19.61 8.89
N TRP A 156 9.36 18.87 9.74
CA TRP A 156 10.82 18.83 9.78
C TRP A 156 11.44 18.41 8.43
N GLU A 157 10.84 17.42 7.75
CA GLU A 157 11.31 16.87 6.49
C GLU A 157 11.28 17.90 5.36
N LEU A 158 10.19 18.67 5.26
CA LEU A 158 9.99 19.76 4.31
C LEU A 158 11.15 20.76 4.31
N VAL A 159 11.67 21.08 5.51
CA VAL A 159 12.81 21.98 5.68
C VAL A 159 14.14 21.31 5.33
N LEU A 160 14.29 20.00 5.60
CA LEU A 160 15.49 19.26 5.21
C LEU A 160 15.56 19.03 3.69
N LYS A 161 14.44 18.72 3.03
CA LYS A 161 14.33 18.69 1.55
C LYS A 161 14.77 20.02 0.95
N PHE A 162 14.17 21.13 1.40
CA PHE A 162 14.58 22.47 0.95
C PHE A 162 16.07 22.77 1.13
N LEU A 163 16.67 22.37 2.25
CA LEU A 163 18.09 22.66 2.56
C LEU A 163 19.11 21.73 1.89
N ASN A 164 18.69 20.57 1.35
CA ASN A 164 19.60 19.53 0.83
C ASN A 164 19.20 19.05 -0.58
N HIS A 165 18.42 19.84 -1.32
CA HIS A 165 17.80 19.43 -2.58
C HIS A 165 18.79 19.03 -3.69
N ALA A 166 18.34 18.10 -4.52
CA ALA A 166 18.85 17.85 -5.86
C ALA A 166 18.33 18.91 -6.87
N SER A 167 18.98 18.98 -8.03
CA SER A 167 18.41 19.56 -9.24
C SER A 167 17.76 18.43 -10.03
N TYR A 168 16.65 18.68 -10.72
CA TYR A 168 16.03 17.70 -11.62
C TYR A 168 16.65 17.72 -13.03
N GLY A 169 17.27 18.83 -13.45
CA GLY A 169 17.90 18.97 -14.77
C GLY A 169 16.92 19.35 -15.88
N LYS A 170 15.65 18.96 -15.78
CA LYS A 170 14.53 19.45 -16.60
C LYS A 170 13.85 20.66 -15.95
N THR A 171 13.39 21.62 -16.76
CA THR A 171 12.69 22.84 -16.29
C THR A 171 11.21 22.83 -16.67
N ASP A 172 10.37 23.57 -15.95
CA ASP A 172 8.99 23.85 -16.36
C ASP A 172 8.92 24.77 -17.60
N PRO A 173 7.87 24.65 -18.45
CA PRO A 173 7.79 25.36 -19.72
C PRO A 173 7.31 26.83 -19.60
N LEU A 174 6.71 27.22 -18.47
CA LEU A 174 6.06 28.53 -18.30
C LEU A 174 6.93 29.56 -17.57
N PHE A 175 7.76 29.11 -16.62
CA PHE A 175 8.62 29.95 -15.78
C PHE A 175 10.11 29.65 -15.88
N GLY A 176 10.52 28.56 -16.56
CA GLY A 176 11.92 28.17 -16.72
C GLY A 176 12.61 27.81 -15.40
N LYS A 177 11.88 27.16 -14.48
CA LYS A 177 12.38 26.66 -13.19
C LYS A 177 12.64 25.16 -13.27
N ASP A 178 13.81 24.74 -12.82
CA ASP A 178 14.14 23.33 -12.58
C ASP A 178 13.02 22.65 -11.76
N ILE A 179 12.60 21.44 -12.12
CA ILE A 179 11.47 20.75 -11.46
C ILE A 179 11.74 20.51 -9.96
N GLY A 180 12.99 20.41 -9.52
CA GLY A 180 13.39 20.38 -8.11
C GLY A 180 13.04 21.67 -7.33
N PHE A 181 12.79 22.80 -8.01
CA PHE A 181 12.15 23.95 -7.37
C PHE A 181 10.75 23.58 -6.87
N TYR A 182 9.97 22.85 -7.65
CA TYR A 182 8.61 22.44 -7.31
C TYR A 182 8.62 21.30 -6.29
N LEU A 183 9.46 20.28 -6.47
CA LEU A 183 9.56 19.14 -5.55
C LEU A 183 10.09 19.49 -4.15
N PHE A 184 10.98 20.49 -4.03
CA PHE A 184 11.72 20.73 -2.78
C PHE A 184 11.65 22.17 -2.23
N SER A 185 11.48 23.20 -3.07
CA SER A 185 11.60 24.61 -2.65
C SER A 185 10.28 25.37 -2.55
N TYR A 186 9.35 25.12 -3.47
CA TYR A 186 8.02 25.71 -3.48
C TYR A 186 7.17 25.26 -2.28
N PRO A 187 7.12 23.97 -1.86
CA PRO A 187 6.21 23.53 -0.80
C PRO A 187 6.64 24.08 0.57
N PHE A 188 7.96 24.18 0.80
CA PHE A 188 8.51 24.88 1.96
C PHE A 188 8.12 26.37 1.98
N GLN A 189 8.24 27.07 0.85
CA GLN A 189 7.88 28.49 0.76
C GLN A 189 6.38 28.72 0.92
N LYS A 190 5.55 27.83 0.35
CA LYS A 190 4.08 27.84 0.50
C LYS A 190 3.69 27.78 1.97
N GLU A 191 4.24 26.81 2.70
CA GLU A 191 3.93 26.62 4.11
C GLU A 191 4.55 27.69 5.04
N LEU A 192 5.74 28.18 4.72
CA LEU A 192 6.33 29.34 5.40
C LEU A 192 5.43 30.58 5.27
N VAL A 193 4.92 30.86 4.08
CA VAL A 193 4.03 32.00 3.80
C VAL A 193 2.66 31.80 4.45
N ASN A 194 2.07 30.60 4.38
CA ASN A 194 0.80 30.27 5.05
C ASN A 194 0.91 30.45 6.57
N TRP A 195 2.00 29.98 7.18
CA TRP A 195 2.26 30.16 8.61
C TRP A 195 2.51 31.62 8.98
N LEU A 196 3.27 32.38 8.18
CA LEU A 196 3.51 33.80 8.42
C LEU A 196 2.21 34.61 8.38
N ILE A 197 1.36 34.42 7.36
CA ILE A 197 0.06 35.11 7.24
C ILE A 197 -0.82 34.79 8.45
N SER A 198 -0.96 33.49 8.79
CA SER A 198 -1.78 33.03 9.92
C SER A 198 -1.28 33.59 11.26
N SER A 199 0.03 33.57 11.47
CA SER A 199 0.68 34.07 12.69
C SER A 199 0.54 35.59 12.83
N LEU A 200 0.80 36.35 11.76
CA LEU A 200 0.66 37.80 11.77
C LEU A 200 -0.81 38.23 11.94
N PHE A 201 -1.77 37.50 11.34
CA PHE A 201 -3.19 37.75 11.54
C PHE A 201 -3.63 37.46 12.98
N PHE A 202 -3.18 36.35 13.58
CA PHE A 202 -3.42 36.07 15.00
C PHE A 202 -2.82 37.16 15.91
N ILE A 203 -1.59 37.59 15.63
CA ILE A 203 -0.92 38.68 16.37
C ILE A 203 -1.67 40.01 16.19
N LEU A 204 -2.19 40.32 15.00
CA LEU A 204 -3.05 41.49 14.76
C LEU A 204 -4.32 41.45 15.63
N VAL A 205 -4.99 40.29 15.70
CA VAL A 205 -6.20 40.10 16.53
C VAL A 205 -5.88 40.22 18.02
N ILE A 206 -4.84 39.56 18.52
CA ILE A 206 -4.42 39.68 19.93
C ILE A 206 -3.98 41.11 20.26
N THR A 207 -3.26 41.80 19.37
CA THR A 207 -2.84 43.19 19.57
C THR A 207 -4.05 44.14 19.61
N ALA A 208 -5.05 43.92 18.76
CA ALA A 208 -6.30 44.66 18.81
C ALA A 208 -7.08 44.41 20.13
N ILE A 209 -7.12 43.16 20.61
CA ILE A 209 -7.73 42.80 21.91
C ILE A 209 -6.99 43.48 23.07
N VAL A 210 -5.65 43.47 23.10
CA VAL A 210 -4.86 44.20 24.11
C VAL A 210 -5.21 45.69 24.09
N TYR A 211 -5.36 46.31 22.92
CA TYR A 211 -5.81 47.70 22.83
C TYR A 211 -7.27 47.94 23.31
N VAL A 212 -8.15 46.94 23.35
CA VAL A 212 -9.46 47.08 24.04
C VAL A 212 -9.26 47.14 25.55
N PHE A 213 -8.46 46.26 26.14
CA PHE A 213 -8.20 46.21 27.59
C PHE A 213 -7.41 47.43 28.11
N ASP A 214 -6.41 47.88 27.35
CA ASP A 214 -5.61 49.07 27.69
C ASP A 214 -6.35 50.39 27.39
N GLY A 215 -7.39 50.38 26.53
CA GLY A 215 -8.30 51.53 26.32
C GLY A 215 -8.11 52.33 25.04
N GLY A 216 -7.29 51.83 24.10
CA GLY A 216 -7.06 52.47 22.80
C GLY A 216 -8.22 52.34 21.80
N ILE A 217 -9.27 51.57 22.14
CA ILE A 217 -10.48 51.32 21.33
C ILE A 217 -11.73 51.72 22.12
N ARG A 218 -12.56 52.62 21.56
CA ARG A 218 -13.84 53.04 22.16
C ARG A 218 -15.01 52.26 21.56
N LEU A 219 -15.94 51.79 22.40
CA LEU A 219 -17.18 51.11 21.95
C LEU A 219 -18.36 52.06 21.67
N LYS A 220 -18.27 53.36 22.01
CA LYS A 220 -19.30 54.35 21.65
C LYS A 220 -19.22 54.71 20.15
N ARG A 221 -20.36 54.69 19.45
CA ARG A 221 -20.46 54.99 18.00
C ARG A 221 -20.02 56.43 17.70
N GLY A 222 -18.97 56.60 16.89
CA GLY A 222 -18.49 57.91 16.41
C GLY A 222 -17.24 57.79 15.53
N PRO A 223 -16.73 58.88 14.93
CA PRO A 223 -15.53 58.84 14.08
C PRO A 223 -14.25 58.50 14.85
N ASP A 224 -14.20 58.83 16.15
CA ASP A 224 -13.03 58.69 17.02
C ASP A 224 -13.03 57.37 17.83
N MET A 225 -13.36 56.25 17.19
CA MET A 225 -13.37 54.91 17.83
C MET A 225 -11.98 54.30 18.09
N LEU A 226 -10.91 54.81 17.46
CA LEU A 226 -9.53 54.36 17.70
C LEU A 226 -8.59 55.54 17.96
N ALA A 227 -7.70 55.40 18.93
CA ALA A 227 -6.63 56.35 19.17
C ALA A 227 -5.64 56.41 17.98
N PRO A 228 -5.02 57.58 17.68
CA PRO A 228 -4.18 57.74 16.48
C PRO A 228 -2.95 56.81 16.42
N HIS A 229 -2.38 56.40 17.56
CA HIS A 229 -1.27 55.44 17.61
C HIS A 229 -1.74 53.99 17.38
N VAL A 230 -2.94 53.62 17.84
CA VAL A 230 -3.54 52.29 17.57
C VAL A 230 -3.81 52.13 16.08
N LYS A 231 -4.39 53.16 15.45
CA LYS A 231 -4.56 53.21 13.98
C LYS A 231 -3.23 52.98 13.26
N ALA A 232 -2.15 53.62 13.69
CA ALA A 232 -0.82 53.45 13.11
C ALA A 232 -0.28 52.02 13.29
N HIS A 233 -0.27 51.48 14.52
CA HIS A 233 0.29 50.15 14.81
C HIS A 233 -0.49 49.03 14.09
N LEU A 234 -1.82 49.04 14.13
CA LEU A 234 -2.64 48.06 13.41
C LEU A 234 -2.52 48.23 11.89
N SER A 235 -2.31 49.44 11.37
CA SER A 235 -2.00 49.64 9.95
C SER A 235 -0.65 49.03 9.57
N VAL A 236 0.39 49.16 10.41
CA VAL A 236 1.70 48.54 10.15
C VAL A 236 1.60 47.01 10.12
N LEU A 237 0.92 46.40 11.10
CA LEU A 237 0.69 44.95 11.11
C LEU A 237 -0.08 44.47 9.88
N ALA A 238 -1.16 45.16 9.50
CA ALA A 238 -1.89 44.88 8.26
C ALA A 238 -1.03 45.09 7.01
N GLY A 239 -0.14 46.08 7.01
CA GLY A 239 0.81 46.33 5.93
C GLY A 239 1.83 45.19 5.77
N VAL A 240 2.39 44.68 6.87
CA VAL A 240 3.29 43.51 6.84
C VAL A 240 2.54 42.25 6.38
N ILE A 241 1.29 42.04 6.80
CA ILE A 241 0.44 40.95 6.27
C ILE A 241 0.28 41.08 4.75
N LEU A 242 0.07 42.29 4.21
CA LEU A 242 -0.02 42.50 2.76
C LEU A 242 1.31 42.32 2.02
N LEU A 243 2.47 42.60 2.64
CA LEU A 243 3.79 42.24 2.07
C LEU A 243 3.94 40.71 1.95
N VAL A 244 3.59 39.96 2.99
CA VAL A 244 3.62 38.50 2.95
C VAL A 244 2.56 37.96 1.98
N LYS A 245 1.39 38.60 1.87
CA LYS A 245 0.37 38.22 0.87
C LYS A 245 0.82 38.52 -0.57
N ALA A 246 1.65 39.52 -0.81
CA ALA A 246 2.27 39.74 -2.12
C ALA A 246 3.21 38.60 -2.52
N TRP A 247 3.96 38.04 -1.56
CA TRP A 247 4.78 36.84 -1.75
C TRP A 247 3.89 35.60 -1.98
N SER A 248 2.80 35.43 -1.23
CA SER A 248 1.77 34.40 -1.54
C SER A 248 1.31 34.50 -2.99
N TYR A 249 0.85 35.67 -3.46
CA TYR A 249 0.42 35.81 -4.85
C TYR A 249 1.52 35.46 -5.87
N ARG A 250 2.80 35.70 -5.54
CA ARG A 250 3.92 35.27 -6.39
C ARG A 250 4.16 33.75 -6.38
N LEU A 251 3.85 33.05 -5.28
CA LEU A 251 3.87 31.58 -5.18
C LEU A 251 2.65 30.94 -5.85
N ASN A 252 1.45 31.54 -5.69
CA ASN A 252 0.22 31.13 -6.36
C ASN A 252 0.33 31.15 -7.91
N MET A 253 1.34 31.83 -8.49
CA MET A 253 1.64 31.74 -9.93
C MET A 253 2.24 30.40 -10.33
N TYR A 254 3.14 29.85 -9.49
CA TYR A 254 3.71 28.53 -9.71
C TYR A 254 2.68 27.43 -9.43
N GLU A 255 1.79 27.66 -8.45
CA GLU A 255 0.68 26.77 -8.11
C GLU A 255 -0.24 26.45 -9.29
N LEU A 256 -0.38 27.35 -10.27
CA LEU A 256 -1.16 27.11 -11.49
C LEU A 256 -0.70 25.86 -12.26
N LEU A 257 0.58 25.46 -12.16
CA LEU A 257 1.08 24.24 -12.80
C LEU A 257 0.62 22.95 -12.10
N MET A 258 -0.05 23.06 -10.95
CA MET A 258 -0.44 21.96 -10.07
C MET A 258 -1.92 22.07 -9.64
N THR A 259 -2.78 22.62 -10.51
CA THR A 259 -4.25 22.62 -10.32
C THR A 259 -4.99 21.97 -11.49
N LYS A 260 -6.22 21.51 -11.23
CA LYS A 260 -7.12 20.94 -12.24
C LYS A 260 -8.23 21.92 -12.60
N ASP A 261 -7.82 23.01 -13.24
CA ASP A 261 -8.68 24.15 -13.59
C ASP A 261 -9.16 24.15 -15.05
N GLY A 262 -8.51 23.38 -15.93
CA GLY A 262 -8.79 23.26 -17.37
C GLY A 262 -9.24 21.86 -17.80
N ALA A 263 -8.97 21.50 -19.05
CA ALA A 263 -9.27 20.17 -19.60
C ALA A 263 -8.40 19.05 -18.99
N VAL A 264 -7.21 19.40 -18.50
CA VAL A 264 -6.22 18.52 -17.88
C VAL A 264 -5.69 19.13 -16.58
N TYR A 265 -4.74 18.47 -15.93
CA TYR A 265 -4.00 18.99 -14.79
C TYR A 265 -2.83 19.89 -15.25
N GLY A 266 -2.61 21.00 -14.56
CA GLY A 266 -1.65 22.04 -14.96
C GLY A 266 -2.32 23.28 -15.56
N ALA A 267 -1.51 24.33 -15.80
CA ALA A 267 -2.02 25.64 -16.19
C ALA A 267 -2.48 25.67 -17.65
N GLY A 268 -3.78 25.87 -17.87
CA GLY A 268 -4.39 26.03 -19.20
C GLY A 268 -4.39 27.47 -19.71
N TYR A 269 -5.06 27.71 -20.83
CA TYR A 269 -5.08 29.01 -21.53
C TYR A 269 -5.60 30.15 -20.65
N THR A 270 -6.67 29.92 -19.90
CA THR A 270 -7.21 30.90 -18.95
C THR A 270 -6.23 31.18 -17.81
N ASP A 271 -5.40 30.23 -17.43
CA ASP A 271 -4.50 30.38 -16.31
C ASP A 271 -3.27 31.20 -16.70
N THR A 272 -2.71 30.94 -17.89
CA THR A 272 -1.61 31.71 -18.47
C THR A 272 -2.03 33.11 -18.93
N HIS A 273 -3.21 33.27 -19.54
CA HIS A 273 -3.65 34.54 -20.15
C HIS A 273 -4.60 35.38 -19.26
N ALA A 274 -5.17 34.83 -18.19
CA ALA A 274 -6.04 35.59 -17.27
C ALA A 274 -5.61 35.50 -15.80
N ARG A 275 -5.42 34.30 -15.22
CA ARG A 275 -5.06 34.19 -13.79
C ARG A 275 -3.67 34.72 -13.49
N LEU A 276 -2.67 34.38 -14.29
CA LEU A 276 -1.28 34.83 -14.11
C LEU A 276 -1.15 36.36 -14.19
N PRO A 277 -1.72 37.08 -15.20
CA PRO A 277 -1.81 38.54 -15.19
C PRO A 277 -2.56 39.10 -13.97
N ALA A 278 -3.66 38.48 -13.55
CA ALA A 278 -4.39 38.91 -12.36
C ALA A 278 -3.57 38.75 -11.07
N LEU A 279 -2.82 37.67 -10.91
CA LEU A 279 -1.88 37.47 -9.80
C LEU A 279 -0.77 38.52 -9.81
N TRP A 280 -0.24 38.91 -10.97
CA TRP A 280 0.74 40.00 -11.06
C TRP A 280 0.15 41.34 -10.61
N ILE A 281 -1.07 41.66 -11.05
CA ILE A 281 -1.80 42.86 -10.60
C ILE A 281 -2.03 42.82 -9.08
N LEU A 282 -2.41 41.65 -8.53
CA LEU A 282 -2.63 41.47 -7.09
C LEU A 282 -1.33 41.53 -6.26
N THR A 283 -0.21 41.01 -6.75
CA THR A 283 1.12 41.21 -6.14
C THR A 283 1.47 42.69 -6.07
N ILE A 284 1.34 43.43 -7.17
CA ILE A 284 1.65 44.87 -7.22
C ILE A 284 0.71 45.66 -6.31
N LEU A 285 -0.61 45.37 -6.36
CA LEU A 285 -1.60 46.04 -5.52
C LEU A 285 -1.37 45.76 -4.04
N ALA A 286 -1.00 44.54 -3.66
CA ALA A 286 -0.67 44.18 -2.28
C ALA A 286 0.56 44.95 -1.76
N LEU A 287 1.61 45.10 -2.59
CA LEU A 287 2.78 45.93 -2.26
C LEU A 287 2.41 47.41 -2.10
N VAL A 288 1.62 47.98 -3.02
CA VAL A 288 1.16 49.38 -2.93
C VAL A 288 0.27 49.60 -1.70
N ALA A 289 -0.68 48.69 -1.45
CA ALA A 289 -1.55 48.72 -0.27
C ALA A 289 -0.76 48.60 1.04
N ALA A 290 0.27 47.74 1.09
CA ALA A 290 1.18 47.66 2.22
C ALA A 290 1.94 48.97 2.47
N VAL A 291 2.48 49.60 1.42
CA VAL A 291 3.16 50.91 1.52
C VAL A 291 2.18 51.99 2.00
N VAL A 292 0.95 52.05 1.49
CA VAL A 292 -0.09 52.99 1.93
C VAL A 292 -0.44 52.79 3.42
N LEU A 293 -0.56 51.55 3.87
CA LEU A 293 -0.82 51.20 5.27
C LEU A 293 0.35 51.60 6.19
N ILE A 294 1.60 51.36 5.78
CA ILE A 294 2.79 51.77 6.55
C ILE A 294 2.93 53.30 6.57
N VAL A 295 2.63 53.99 5.46
CA VAL A 295 2.61 55.47 5.40
C VAL A 295 1.51 56.07 6.29
N ASN A 296 0.44 55.33 6.59
CA ASN A 296 -0.62 55.76 7.52
C ASN A 296 -0.11 56.01 8.96
N ILE A 297 1.11 55.61 9.33
CA ILE A 297 1.76 56.07 10.58
C ILE A 297 1.75 57.61 10.70
N LYS A 298 1.92 58.32 9.56
CA LYS A 298 1.97 59.79 9.52
C LYS A 298 0.57 60.42 9.57
N TYR A 299 -0.39 59.85 8.84
CA TYR A 299 -1.73 60.43 8.63
C TYR A 299 -2.79 59.95 9.63
N LYS A 300 -2.61 58.76 10.22
CA LYS A 300 -3.38 58.20 11.34
C LYS A 300 -4.90 58.18 11.10
N GLY A 301 -5.30 57.99 9.85
CA GLY A 301 -6.70 58.02 9.39
C GLY A 301 -7.28 56.63 9.13
N TRP A 302 -8.60 56.55 8.99
CA TRP A 302 -9.32 55.34 8.57
C TRP A 302 -9.41 55.18 7.05
N PHE A 303 -9.38 56.28 6.30
CA PHE A 303 -9.59 56.28 4.84
C PHE A 303 -8.54 55.47 4.09
N LEU A 304 -7.25 55.62 4.43
CA LEU A 304 -6.17 54.90 3.76
C LEU A 304 -6.26 53.38 3.96
N PRO A 305 -6.46 52.84 5.18
CA PRO A 305 -6.75 51.41 5.38
C PRO A 305 -8.01 50.91 4.67
N ALA A 306 -9.12 51.66 4.74
CA ALA A 306 -10.38 51.25 4.11
C ALA A 306 -10.25 51.20 2.58
N LEU A 307 -9.55 52.16 1.97
CA LEU A 307 -9.25 52.18 0.53
C LEU A 307 -8.30 51.05 0.14
N ALA A 308 -7.24 50.81 0.91
CA ALA A 308 -6.26 49.75 0.65
C ALA A 308 -6.89 48.35 0.71
N ILE A 309 -7.67 48.05 1.74
CA ILE A 309 -8.34 46.76 1.91
C ILE A 309 -9.52 46.63 0.92
N GLY A 310 -10.32 47.68 0.75
CA GLY A 310 -11.46 47.68 -0.16
C GLY A 310 -11.05 47.48 -1.62
N SER A 311 -10.00 48.17 -2.09
CA SER A 311 -9.47 47.97 -3.45
C SER A 311 -8.86 46.58 -3.64
N MET A 312 -8.14 46.05 -2.64
CA MET A 312 -7.66 44.67 -2.65
C MET A 312 -8.80 43.66 -2.82
N VAL A 313 -9.89 43.77 -2.04
CA VAL A 313 -11.05 42.87 -2.15
C VAL A 313 -11.72 42.99 -3.52
N VAL A 314 -11.99 44.22 -3.99
CA VAL A 314 -12.64 44.46 -5.29
C VAL A 314 -11.80 43.91 -6.44
N VAL A 315 -10.49 44.16 -6.46
CA VAL A 315 -9.61 43.66 -7.53
C VAL A 315 -9.42 42.14 -7.43
N THR A 316 -9.42 41.54 -6.23
CA THR A 316 -9.37 40.08 -6.07
C THR A 316 -10.60 39.43 -6.71
N VAL A 317 -11.80 39.96 -6.46
CA VAL A 317 -13.04 39.44 -7.08
C VAL A 317 -13.08 39.68 -8.59
N LEU A 318 -12.75 40.90 -9.05
CA LEU A 318 -12.86 41.27 -10.47
C LEU A 318 -11.78 40.62 -11.34
N ALA A 319 -10.51 40.74 -10.95
CA ALA A 319 -9.39 40.23 -11.74
C ALA A 319 -9.09 38.76 -11.42
N GLY A 320 -9.15 38.35 -10.15
CA GLY A 320 -8.79 36.99 -9.71
C GLY A 320 -9.88 35.94 -9.92
N THR A 321 -11.16 36.34 -10.05
CA THR A 321 -12.27 35.38 -10.23
C THR A 321 -13.12 35.69 -11.46
N LEU A 322 -13.69 36.90 -11.56
CA LEU A 322 -14.66 37.21 -12.61
C LEU A 322 -14.02 37.21 -14.02
N TYR A 323 -12.84 37.82 -14.18
CA TYR A 323 -12.16 37.89 -15.48
C TYR A 323 -11.74 36.51 -16.04
N PRO A 324 -11.09 35.60 -15.27
CA PRO A 324 -10.84 34.23 -15.69
C PRO A 324 -12.11 33.47 -16.09
N VAL A 325 -13.20 33.60 -15.32
CA VAL A 325 -14.49 32.96 -15.63
C VAL A 325 -15.10 33.49 -16.94
N ILE A 326 -14.90 34.77 -17.26
CA ILE A 326 -15.31 35.35 -18.55
C ILE A 326 -14.46 34.77 -19.69
N ILE A 327 -13.14 34.70 -19.55
CA ILE A 327 -12.24 34.16 -20.58
C ILE A 327 -12.50 32.66 -20.83
N GLN A 328 -12.67 31.86 -19.77
CA GLN A 328 -12.94 30.42 -19.93
C GLN A 328 -14.23 30.15 -20.69
N ASN A 329 -15.32 30.86 -20.37
CA ASN A 329 -16.64 30.56 -20.95
C ASN A 329 -16.89 31.26 -22.29
N LEU A 330 -16.27 32.42 -22.58
CA LEU A 330 -16.49 33.17 -23.83
C LEU A 330 -15.40 32.99 -24.89
N ARG A 331 -14.19 32.55 -24.52
CA ARG A 331 -13.07 32.40 -25.46
C ARG A 331 -12.51 30.98 -25.51
N VAL A 332 -12.24 30.36 -24.37
CA VAL A 332 -11.63 29.03 -24.31
C VAL A 332 -12.61 27.94 -24.70
N LYS A 333 -13.67 27.68 -23.92
CA LYS A 333 -14.64 26.59 -24.18
C LYS A 333 -15.19 26.54 -25.62
N PRO A 334 -15.49 27.66 -26.31
CA PRO A 334 -15.93 27.62 -27.71
C PRO A 334 -14.85 27.17 -28.72
N ASN A 335 -13.57 27.24 -28.36
CA ASN A 335 -12.41 26.96 -29.23
C ASN A 335 -11.36 26.08 -28.50
N GLU A 336 -11.81 25.23 -27.57
CA GLU A 336 -10.97 24.69 -26.48
C GLU A 336 -9.77 23.88 -27.00
N ARG A 337 -10.00 22.98 -27.96
CA ARG A 337 -8.97 22.21 -28.67
C ARG A 337 -7.86 23.06 -29.32
N GLU A 338 -8.14 24.32 -29.69
CA GLU A 338 -7.14 25.23 -30.26
C GLU A 338 -6.42 26.03 -29.17
N MET A 339 -7.16 26.55 -28.19
CA MET A 339 -6.60 27.38 -27.11
C MET A 339 -5.77 26.55 -26.11
N GLU A 340 -6.17 25.31 -25.83
CA GLU A 340 -5.51 24.42 -24.85
C GLU A 340 -4.45 23.50 -25.48
N SER A 341 -4.26 23.51 -26.80
CA SER A 341 -3.39 22.56 -27.52
C SER A 341 -1.92 22.57 -27.04
N GLU A 342 -1.43 23.71 -26.57
CA GLU A 342 -0.08 23.87 -26.03
C GLU A 342 0.03 23.21 -24.65
N TYR A 343 -0.90 23.51 -23.75
CA TYR A 343 -0.92 23.04 -22.36
C TYR A 343 -1.25 21.55 -22.25
N LEU A 344 -2.05 21.02 -23.20
CA LEU A 344 -2.24 19.59 -23.38
C LEU A 344 -0.92 18.88 -23.71
N SER A 345 -0.06 19.46 -24.57
CA SER A 345 1.25 18.85 -24.86
C SER A 345 2.17 18.82 -23.64
N TYR A 346 2.16 19.87 -22.81
CA TYR A 346 2.90 19.89 -21.54
C TYR A 346 2.35 18.86 -20.54
N ASN A 347 1.04 18.71 -20.41
CA ASN A 347 0.47 17.67 -19.55
C ASN A 347 0.82 16.25 -20.03
N ILE A 348 0.79 15.98 -21.34
CA ILE A 348 1.21 14.69 -21.91
C ILE A 348 2.68 14.42 -21.60
N GLU A 349 3.57 15.37 -21.93
CA GLU A 349 5.02 15.21 -21.74
C GLU A 349 5.39 15.04 -20.26
N TYR A 350 4.87 15.90 -19.37
CA TYR A 350 5.27 15.91 -17.96
C TYR A 350 4.60 14.79 -17.15
N THR A 351 3.44 14.27 -17.59
CA THR A 351 2.90 13.01 -17.02
C THR A 351 3.74 11.81 -17.48
N ARG A 352 4.11 11.73 -18.76
CA ARG A 352 4.98 10.65 -19.26
C ARG A 352 6.36 10.65 -18.58
N GLU A 353 6.92 11.83 -18.31
CA GLU A 353 8.14 12.01 -17.50
C GLU A 353 7.94 11.52 -16.05
N ALA A 354 6.90 12.00 -15.37
CA ALA A 354 6.71 11.78 -13.93
C ALA A 354 6.40 10.33 -13.55
N TYR A 355 5.86 9.52 -14.48
CA TYR A 355 5.60 8.08 -14.31
C TYR A 355 6.57 7.17 -15.10
N ASN A 356 7.59 7.75 -15.75
CA ASN A 356 8.55 7.06 -16.63
C ASN A 356 7.94 6.28 -17.81
N LEU A 357 6.82 6.77 -18.35
CA LEU A 357 6.18 6.21 -19.54
C LEU A 357 6.94 6.57 -20.83
N GLY A 358 7.85 7.54 -20.76
CA GLY A 358 8.69 7.98 -21.87
C GLY A 358 9.67 6.92 -22.38
N GLU A 359 10.04 5.96 -21.52
CA GLU A 359 11.04 4.91 -21.79
C GLU A 359 10.42 3.57 -22.21
N ILE A 360 9.08 3.46 -22.20
CA ILE A 360 8.36 2.27 -22.68
C ILE A 360 8.65 2.10 -24.18
N LYS A 361 9.25 0.96 -24.55
CA LYS A 361 9.47 0.57 -25.95
C LYS A 361 8.14 0.13 -26.55
N GLU A 362 7.79 0.63 -27.72
CA GLU A 362 6.57 0.21 -28.45
C GLU A 362 6.96 -0.71 -29.61
N GLU A 363 6.41 -1.94 -29.61
CA GLU A 363 6.67 -2.95 -30.63
C GLU A 363 5.38 -3.47 -31.26
N THR A 364 5.45 -4.08 -32.45
CA THR A 364 4.28 -4.63 -33.15
C THR A 364 4.26 -6.15 -33.01
N PHE A 365 3.19 -6.70 -32.46
CA PHE A 365 2.99 -8.13 -32.28
C PHE A 365 1.85 -8.62 -33.19
N ALA A 366 2.12 -9.56 -34.09
CA ALA A 366 1.20 -9.94 -35.17
C ALA A 366 -0.06 -10.68 -34.68
N ALA A 367 0.00 -11.31 -33.51
CA ALA A 367 -1.06 -12.13 -32.90
C ALA A 367 -1.63 -13.19 -33.85
N ASP A 368 -0.78 -13.83 -34.65
CA ASP A 368 -1.16 -14.79 -35.69
C ASP A 368 -1.64 -16.14 -35.14
N GLU A 369 -2.26 -16.91 -36.03
CA GLU A 369 -2.75 -18.27 -35.75
C GLU A 369 -1.87 -19.28 -36.50
N SER A 370 -0.53 -19.09 -36.47
CA SER A 370 0.46 -19.93 -37.17
C SER A 370 1.22 -20.91 -36.28
N LEU A 371 1.19 -20.74 -34.94
CA LEU A 371 1.84 -21.64 -34.00
C LEU A 371 1.38 -23.08 -34.20
N ASP A 372 2.34 -23.99 -34.29
CA ASP A 372 2.16 -25.42 -34.44
C ASP A 372 2.91 -26.20 -33.34
N LEU A 373 2.92 -27.53 -33.43
CA LEU A 373 3.59 -28.37 -32.44
C LEU A 373 5.11 -28.17 -32.40
N ALA A 374 5.76 -27.75 -33.49
CA ALA A 374 7.20 -27.48 -33.50
C ALA A 374 7.52 -26.17 -32.76
N GLY A 375 6.68 -25.13 -32.91
CA GLY A 375 6.80 -23.91 -32.11
C GLY A 375 6.54 -24.16 -30.61
N ILE A 376 5.59 -25.04 -30.27
CA ILE A 376 5.39 -25.52 -28.89
C ILE A 376 6.61 -26.26 -28.33
N GLU A 377 7.24 -27.12 -29.13
CA GLU A 377 8.45 -27.84 -28.72
C GLU A 377 9.68 -26.92 -28.58
N ALA A 378 9.81 -25.91 -29.44
CA ALA A 378 10.86 -24.89 -29.32
C ALA A 378 10.70 -24.05 -28.04
N ASN A 379 9.47 -23.64 -27.72
CA ASN A 379 9.15 -22.78 -26.57
C ASN A 379 8.80 -23.60 -25.30
N ARG A 380 9.27 -24.84 -25.19
CA ARG A 380 8.88 -25.79 -24.12
C ARG A 380 9.17 -25.28 -22.71
N ALA A 381 10.20 -24.44 -22.52
CA ALA A 381 10.51 -23.83 -21.23
C ALA A 381 9.44 -22.80 -20.79
N THR A 382 8.88 -22.04 -21.74
CA THR A 382 7.71 -21.17 -21.48
C THR A 382 6.51 -22.01 -21.09
N ILE A 383 6.20 -23.09 -21.84
CA ILE A 383 5.10 -24.02 -21.51
C ILE A 383 5.25 -24.62 -20.11
N LYS A 384 6.47 -25.05 -19.74
CA LYS A 384 6.81 -25.58 -18.40
C LYS A 384 6.67 -24.56 -17.26
N ASN A 385 6.52 -23.28 -17.56
CA ASN A 385 6.43 -22.20 -16.59
C ASN A 385 5.07 -21.47 -16.59
N ILE A 386 4.09 -21.94 -17.35
CA ILE A 386 2.73 -21.40 -17.28
C ILE A 386 2.16 -21.70 -15.88
N ARG A 387 1.95 -20.63 -15.10
CA ARG A 387 1.51 -20.71 -13.70
C ARG A 387 0.07 -21.21 -13.57
N LEU A 388 -0.09 -22.52 -13.40
CA LEU A 388 -1.37 -23.18 -13.11
C LEU A 388 -1.84 -22.95 -11.65
N TRP A 389 -0.96 -22.53 -10.76
CA TRP A 389 -1.30 -22.17 -9.37
C TRP A 389 -1.54 -20.65 -9.21
N ASP A 390 -2.79 -20.25 -8.98
CA ASP A 390 -3.18 -18.92 -8.53
C ASP A 390 -2.92 -18.81 -7.01
N PRO A 391 -2.22 -17.75 -6.53
CA PRO A 391 -1.97 -17.54 -5.10
C PRO A 391 -3.22 -17.66 -4.23
N ARG A 392 -4.37 -17.16 -4.72
CA ARG A 392 -5.61 -17.00 -3.95
C ARG A 392 -6.20 -18.36 -3.52
N PRO A 393 -6.41 -19.35 -4.41
CA PRO A 393 -6.73 -20.71 -4.00
C PRO A 393 -5.55 -21.46 -3.37
N LEU A 394 -4.30 -21.24 -3.80
CA LEU A 394 -3.14 -21.98 -3.27
C LEU A 394 -2.91 -21.72 -1.77
N LEU A 395 -3.11 -20.49 -1.29
CA LEU A 395 -3.04 -20.12 0.13
C LEU A 395 -3.94 -21.01 1.01
N ASN A 396 -5.15 -21.33 0.56
CA ASN A 396 -6.06 -22.22 1.28
C ASN A 396 -5.48 -23.64 1.36
N THR A 397 -4.85 -24.11 0.30
CA THR A 397 -4.21 -25.43 0.25
C THR A 397 -2.96 -25.50 1.13
N TYR A 398 -2.15 -24.43 1.18
CA TYR A 398 -1.03 -24.30 2.12
C TYR A 398 -1.52 -24.33 3.57
N GLU A 399 -2.57 -23.58 3.91
CA GLU A 399 -3.14 -23.59 5.27
C GLU A 399 -3.66 -24.97 5.70
N GLN A 400 -4.40 -25.66 4.82
CA GLN A 400 -4.97 -26.97 5.17
C GLN A 400 -3.93 -28.11 5.17
N MET A 401 -2.91 -28.07 4.30
CA MET A 401 -1.95 -29.17 4.15
C MET A 401 -0.62 -28.94 4.89
N GLN A 402 -0.16 -27.69 5.01
CA GLN A 402 1.22 -27.37 5.37
C GLN A 402 1.38 -26.50 6.62
N SER A 403 0.32 -25.93 7.20
CA SER A 403 0.39 -25.29 8.52
C SER A 403 0.62 -26.31 9.65
N ILE A 404 0.08 -27.53 9.52
CA ILE A 404 0.30 -28.71 10.41
C ILE A 404 -0.21 -28.53 11.87
N ARG A 405 -0.30 -27.30 12.39
CA ARG A 405 -0.87 -26.90 13.69
C ARG A 405 -1.52 -25.51 13.55
N GLN A 406 -2.65 -25.30 14.21
CA GLN A 406 -3.46 -24.07 14.15
C GLN A 406 -2.74 -22.74 14.46
N TYR A 407 -1.57 -22.79 15.11
CA TYR A 407 -0.77 -21.62 15.46
C TYR A 407 0.31 -21.27 14.44
N TYR A 408 0.58 -22.14 13.47
CA TYR A 408 1.25 -21.74 12.24
C TYR A 408 0.19 -21.30 11.22
N VAL A 409 0.53 -20.31 10.42
CA VAL A 409 -0.30 -19.75 9.35
C VAL A 409 0.58 -19.33 8.18
N PHE A 410 -0.04 -19.12 7.02
CA PHE A 410 0.56 -18.41 5.89
C PHE A 410 -0.17 -17.07 5.72
N ASN A 411 0.55 -15.97 5.45
CA ASN A 411 -0.09 -14.69 5.19
C ASN A 411 -0.71 -14.64 3.77
N ASP A 412 0.04 -15.18 2.84
CA ASP A 412 0.01 -14.97 1.40
C ASP A 412 0.65 -16.17 0.67
N VAL A 413 0.75 -16.11 -0.66
CA VAL A 413 1.67 -16.95 -1.43
C VAL A 413 2.27 -16.14 -2.59
N ASP A 414 3.59 -16.03 -2.57
CA ASP A 414 4.43 -15.33 -3.53
C ASP A 414 4.62 -16.08 -4.86
N VAL A 415 5.03 -15.32 -5.89
CA VAL A 415 5.49 -15.85 -7.19
C VAL A 415 6.96 -15.48 -7.41
N ASP A 416 7.84 -16.49 -7.46
CA ASP A 416 9.30 -16.33 -7.52
C ASP A 416 9.93 -17.24 -8.60
N ARG A 417 11.26 -17.22 -8.73
CA ARG A 417 12.02 -18.05 -9.71
C ARG A 417 13.25 -18.71 -9.10
N TYR A 418 13.42 -20.01 -9.33
CA TYR A 418 14.60 -20.76 -8.89
C TYR A 418 15.13 -21.66 -10.01
N THR A 419 16.44 -21.94 -10.01
CA THR A 419 17.00 -23.00 -10.86
C THR A 419 16.85 -24.34 -10.15
N VAL A 420 15.99 -25.20 -10.68
CA VAL A 420 15.61 -26.50 -10.09
C VAL A 420 16.02 -27.61 -11.05
N ASP A 421 16.89 -28.53 -10.58
CA ASP A 421 17.50 -29.61 -11.38
C ASP A 421 18.17 -29.16 -12.69
N GLY A 422 18.56 -27.88 -12.76
CA GLY A 422 19.18 -27.25 -13.93
C GLY A 422 18.21 -26.51 -14.85
N GLU A 423 16.90 -26.61 -14.63
CA GLU A 423 15.88 -25.84 -15.36
C GLU A 423 15.52 -24.55 -14.61
N TYR A 424 15.32 -23.45 -15.33
CA TYR A 424 14.80 -22.20 -14.76
C TYR A 424 13.29 -22.33 -14.57
N ARG A 425 12.83 -22.39 -13.31
CA ARG A 425 11.43 -22.68 -12.98
C ARG A 425 10.79 -21.59 -12.13
N GLN A 426 9.62 -21.13 -12.54
CA GLN A 426 8.74 -20.26 -11.78
C GLN A 426 8.09 -21.07 -10.66
N THR A 427 8.18 -20.58 -9.43
CA THR A 427 7.73 -21.24 -8.21
C THR A 427 6.73 -20.39 -7.45
N MET A 428 5.89 -21.06 -6.67
CA MET A 428 5.11 -20.45 -5.59
C MET A 428 5.89 -20.63 -4.29
N ILE A 429 5.97 -19.60 -3.44
CA ILE A 429 6.62 -19.65 -2.11
C ILE A 429 5.73 -19.00 -1.06
N GLY A 430 5.70 -19.52 0.17
CA GLY A 430 4.93 -18.91 1.27
C GLY A 430 5.60 -19.11 2.62
N ALA A 431 5.61 -18.08 3.47
CA ALA A 431 6.23 -18.12 4.79
C ALA A 431 5.30 -18.75 5.84
N ARG A 432 5.80 -19.75 6.58
CA ARG A 432 5.04 -20.40 7.66
C ARG A 432 5.25 -19.63 8.97
N GLU A 433 4.48 -18.57 9.15
CA GLU A 433 4.54 -17.69 10.32
C GLU A 433 3.82 -18.25 11.55
N MET A 434 4.05 -17.65 12.72
CA MET A 434 3.40 -18.04 13.98
C MET A 434 2.40 -16.98 14.46
N GLN A 435 1.11 -17.31 14.39
CA GLN A 435 0.02 -16.46 14.86
C GLN A 435 -0.43 -16.89 16.27
N GLN A 436 0.08 -16.17 17.28
CA GLN A 436 -0.14 -16.48 18.70
C GLN A 436 -1.61 -16.43 19.13
N SER A 437 -2.47 -15.65 18.46
CA SER A 437 -3.91 -15.59 18.76
C SER A 437 -4.65 -16.92 18.58
N ASN A 438 -4.04 -17.87 17.88
CA ASN A 438 -4.63 -19.17 17.59
C ASN A 438 -4.22 -20.24 18.62
N LEU A 439 -3.44 -19.89 19.65
CA LEU A 439 -3.18 -20.76 20.79
C LEU A 439 -4.48 -20.94 21.62
N PRO A 440 -4.78 -22.16 22.13
CA PRO A 440 -5.91 -22.37 23.05
C PRO A 440 -5.88 -21.41 24.25
N GLU A 441 -7.03 -21.07 24.86
CA GLU A 441 -7.09 -20.09 25.95
C GLU A 441 -6.24 -20.52 27.16
N GLU A 442 -6.21 -21.82 27.46
CA GLU A 442 -5.39 -22.41 28.53
C GLU A 442 -3.88 -22.40 28.19
N ALA A 443 -3.54 -22.32 26.90
CA ALA A 443 -2.17 -22.23 26.41
C ALA A 443 -1.71 -20.77 26.19
N SER A 444 -2.63 -19.81 26.06
CA SER A 444 -2.39 -18.38 25.84
C SER A 444 -1.92 -17.65 27.11
N THR A 445 -0.99 -18.26 27.83
CA THR A 445 -0.34 -17.68 29.02
C THR A 445 0.79 -16.72 28.60
N TRP A 446 1.09 -15.75 29.47
CA TRP A 446 2.17 -14.78 29.23
C TRP A 446 3.53 -15.42 28.92
N VAL A 447 3.87 -16.51 29.62
CA VAL A 447 5.12 -17.25 29.37
C VAL A 447 5.13 -17.81 27.95
N ASN A 448 4.01 -18.40 27.52
CA ASN A 448 3.90 -18.99 26.20
C ASN A 448 3.95 -17.93 25.08
N THR A 449 3.18 -16.85 25.18
CA THR A 449 3.15 -15.80 24.15
C THR A 449 4.41 -14.95 24.12
N THR A 450 5.08 -14.74 25.25
CA THR A 450 6.24 -13.83 25.32
C THR A 450 7.59 -14.54 25.19
N LEU A 451 7.71 -15.77 25.70
CA LEU A 451 9.02 -16.44 25.90
C LEU A 451 9.16 -17.81 25.20
N VAL A 452 8.09 -18.43 24.70
CA VAL A 452 8.13 -19.80 24.14
C VAL A 452 7.71 -19.86 22.68
N TYR A 453 6.52 -19.40 22.33
CA TYR A 453 5.99 -19.42 20.96
C TYR A 453 6.45 -18.16 20.21
N THR A 454 7.76 -18.04 20.00
CA THR A 454 8.41 -16.79 19.59
C THR A 454 8.46 -16.58 18.07
N HIS A 455 8.55 -17.63 17.25
CA HIS A 455 8.88 -17.56 15.83
C HIS A 455 8.05 -18.51 14.94
N GLY A 456 7.89 -18.16 13.66
CA GLY A 456 7.42 -19.08 12.61
C GLY A 456 8.51 -20.06 12.17
N TYR A 457 8.19 -21.06 11.34
CA TYR A 457 9.13 -22.13 11.00
C TYR A 457 9.12 -22.55 9.53
N GLY A 458 10.03 -21.95 8.76
CA GLY A 458 10.33 -22.28 7.38
C GLY A 458 9.41 -21.61 6.36
N VAL A 459 9.60 -22.01 5.11
CA VAL A 459 8.73 -21.67 3.98
C VAL A 459 8.23 -22.97 3.34
N CYS A 460 7.16 -22.87 2.56
CA CYS A 460 6.72 -23.93 1.66
C CYS A 460 6.93 -23.46 0.22
N ILE A 461 7.35 -24.35 -0.68
CA ILE A 461 7.63 -24.04 -2.10
C ILE A 461 7.06 -25.14 -2.99
N ASN A 462 6.41 -24.78 -4.09
CA ASN A 462 6.07 -25.69 -5.20
C ASN A 462 6.35 -25.05 -6.57
N PRO A 463 6.54 -25.84 -7.65
CA PRO A 463 6.60 -25.30 -9.01
C PRO A 463 5.23 -24.73 -9.39
N SER A 464 5.22 -23.66 -10.16
CA SER A 464 4.00 -22.93 -10.55
C SER A 464 3.03 -23.74 -11.44
N ASN A 465 3.52 -24.80 -12.09
CA ASN A 465 2.80 -25.63 -13.05
C ASN A 465 2.61 -27.10 -12.62
N ASP A 466 3.35 -27.62 -11.62
CA ASP A 466 3.35 -29.06 -11.31
C ASP A 466 2.17 -29.43 -10.40
N ILE A 467 1.46 -30.51 -10.76
CA ILE A 467 0.22 -30.97 -10.13
C ILE A 467 0.28 -32.49 -9.90
N SER A 468 -0.17 -32.96 -8.73
CA SER A 468 -0.26 -34.39 -8.43
C SER A 468 -1.45 -35.07 -9.13
N SER A 469 -1.47 -36.40 -9.14
CA SER A 469 -2.62 -37.20 -9.64
C SER A 469 -3.95 -36.91 -8.94
N GLU A 470 -3.92 -36.31 -7.74
CA GLU A 470 -5.10 -35.89 -6.99
C GLU A 470 -5.52 -34.44 -7.28
N GLY A 471 -4.71 -33.65 -7.96
CA GLY A 471 -4.92 -32.21 -8.14
C GLY A 471 -4.32 -31.32 -7.05
N ASN A 472 -3.44 -31.86 -6.20
CA ASN A 472 -2.72 -31.11 -5.16
C ASN A 472 -1.39 -30.55 -5.72
N PRO A 473 -0.79 -29.49 -5.14
CA PRO A 473 0.53 -29.03 -5.55
C PRO A 473 1.62 -30.08 -5.25
N VAL A 474 2.65 -30.14 -6.09
CA VAL A 474 3.85 -30.97 -5.86
C VAL A 474 4.91 -30.09 -5.19
N TYR A 475 5.20 -30.34 -3.91
CA TYR A 475 6.14 -29.49 -3.16
C TYR A 475 7.61 -29.77 -3.53
N LEU A 476 8.39 -28.70 -3.73
CA LEU A 476 9.86 -28.71 -3.72
C LEU A 476 10.41 -28.59 -2.29
N LEU A 477 9.67 -27.88 -1.43
CA LEU A 477 10.02 -27.70 -0.02
C LEU A 477 8.74 -27.77 0.83
N SER A 478 8.67 -28.72 1.75
CA SER A 478 7.50 -28.96 2.61
C SER A 478 7.88 -29.39 4.03
N ASP A 479 6.86 -29.44 4.90
CA ASP A 479 6.85 -30.08 6.21
C ASP A 479 7.67 -29.36 7.31
N LEU A 480 7.83 -30.05 8.45
CA LEU A 480 8.46 -29.57 9.68
C LEU A 480 9.42 -30.64 10.24
N PRO A 481 10.76 -30.43 10.18
CA PRO A 481 11.44 -29.29 9.56
C PRO A 481 11.30 -29.32 8.01
N PRO A 482 11.50 -28.19 7.32
CA PRO A 482 11.45 -28.13 5.86
C PRO A 482 12.44 -29.11 5.19
N GLN A 483 11.95 -29.90 4.24
CA GLN A 483 12.75 -30.85 3.45
C GLN A 483 12.61 -30.56 1.95
N GLY A 484 13.73 -30.60 1.22
CA GLY A 484 13.81 -30.28 -0.21
C GLY A 484 15.14 -30.71 -0.85
N PRO A 485 15.34 -30.46 -2.16
CA PRO A 485 16.52 -30.88 -2.92
C PRO A 485 17.79 -30.10 -2.50
N THR A 486 18.97 -30.56 -2.94
CA THR A 486 20.26 -30.04 -2.46
C THR A 486 20.52 -28.57 -2.79
N ASN A 487 19.86 -28.03 -3.82
CA ASN A 487 19.86 -26.62 -4.21
C ASN A 487 18.84 -25.76 -3.45
N LEU A 488 17.87 -26.34 -2.73
CA LEU A 488 16.84 -25.63 -1.97
C LEU A 488 16.84 -26.11 -0.51
N GLN A 489 17.84 -25.67 0.27
CA GLN A 489 18.04 -26.10 1.67
C GLN A 489 17.96 -24.93 2.65
N VAL A 490 16.94 -24.95 3.51
CA VAL A 490 16.80 -24.00 4.62
C VAL A 490 17.71 -24.40 5.78
N LYS A 491 18.66 -23.54 6.12
CA LYS A 491 19.67 -23.71 7.20
C LYS A 491 19.34 -22.87 8.45
N ARG A 492 18.47 -21.86 8.32
CA ARG A 492 17.83 -21.10 9.41
C ARG A 492 16.34 -20.92 9.09
N PRO A 493 15.48 -21.89 9.44
CA PRO A 493 14.03 -21.81 9.22
C PRO A 493 13.30 -20.87 10.17
N GLU A 494 13.92 -20.40 11.25
CA GLU A 494 13.22 -19.70 12.34
C GLU A 494 12.83 -18.26 11.93
N VAL A 495 11.54 -18.03 11.67
CA VAL A 495 10.97 -16.75 11.22
C VAL A 495 10.62 -15.88 12.44
N TYR A 496 11.61 -15.14 12.94
CA TYR A 496 11.42 -14.16 14.02
C TYR A 496 10.83 -12.84 13.52
N TYR A 497 11.02 -12.52 12.24
CA TYR A 497 10.53 -11.32 11.56
C TYR A 497 9.72 -11.75 10.32
N GLY A 498 8.47 -11.30 10.25
CA GLY A 498 7.50 -11.66 9.21
C GLY A 498 6.22 -10.83 9.36
N GLU A 499 5.23 -11.00 8.50
CA GLU A 499 4.04 -10.13 8.44
C GLU A 499 3.06 -10.34 9.60
N LYS A 500 2.81 -11.59 9.99
CA LYS A 500 1.99 -11.97 11.15
C LYS A 500 2.71 -11.79 12.49
N THR A 501 3.98 -11.38 12.52
CA THR A 501 4.74 -11.13 13.78
C THR A 501 4.34 -9.82 14.49
N ASP A 502 3.05 -9.59 14.70
CA ASP A 502 2.50 -8.39 15.36
C ASP A 502 2.81 -8.29 16.89
N ASN A 503 3.12 -9.43 17.51
CA ASN A 503 3.39 -9.55 18.94
C ASN A 503 4.88 -9.35 19.31
N HIS A 504 5.13 -8.72 20.46
CA HIS A 504 6.47 -8.55 21.03
C HIS A 504 6.89 -9.81 21.82
N VAL A 505 8.17 -10.19 21.75
CA VAL A 505 8.72 -11.39 22.40
C VAL A 505 10.06 -11.10 23.08
N VAL A 506 10.49 -12.00 23.98
CA VAL A 506 11.79 -11.93 24.64
C VAL A 506 12.53 -13.26 24.47
N VAL A 507 13.73 -13.18 23.91
CA VAL A 507 14.60 -14.32 23.60
C VAL A 507 15.84 -14.33 24.49
N ASP A 508 16.65 -15.39 24.43
CA ASP A 508 17.79 -15.62 25.33
C ASP A 508 17.37 -15.55 26.81
N THR A 509 16.35 -16.34 27.16
CA THR A 509 15.74 -16.40 28.51
C THR A 509 16.15 -17.68 29.26
N THR A 510 15.60 -17.91 30.46
CA THR A 510 15.77 -19.22 31.13
C THR A 510 14.87 -20.32 30.55
N GLU A 511 13.80 -19.96 29.86
CA GLU A 511 12.95 -20.92 29.14
C GLU A 511 13.56 -21.25 27.78
N GLU A 512 13.10 -22.36 27.17
CA GLU A 512 13.50 -22.77 25.82
C GLU A 512 12.36 -22.45 24.85
N GLU A 513 12.71 -21.97 23.66
CA GLU A 513 11.75 -21.49 22.66
C GLU A 513 11.20 -22.69 21.89
N PHE A 514 9.91 -22.71 21.58
CA PHE A 514 9.30 -23.82 20.84
C PHE A 514 9.64 -23.70 19.35
N ASP A 515 10.31 -24.73 18.84
CA ASP A 515 10.90 -24.77 17.49
C ASP A 515 9.86 -25.32 16.49
N TYR A 516 9.55 -26.62 16.61
CA TYR A 516 8.52 -27.30 15.82
C TYR A 516 8.02 -28.60 16.50
N PRO A 517 6.85 -29.13 16.12
CA PRO A 517 6.32 -30.39 16.63
C PRO A 517 6.88 -31.59 15.85
N ARG A 518 7.45 -32.58 16.55
CA ARG A 518 7.94 -33.83 15.95
C ARG A 518 7.03 -34.99 16.35
N GLY A 519 5.92 -35.14 15.61
CA GLY A 519 4.86 -36.08 15.95
C GLY A 519 4.18 -35.68 17.27
N ASN A 520 4.40 -36.48 18.33
CA ASN A 520 3.94 -36.21 19.69
C ASN A 520 4.97 -35.46 20.55
N GLU A 521 6.23 -35.37 20.10
CA GLU A 521 7.28 -34.63 20.79
C GLU A 521 7.26 -33.15 20.36
N LYS A 522 7.84 -32.29 21.20
CA LYS A 522 8.10 -30.88 20.87
C LYS A 522 9.60 -30.68 20.85
N ILE A 523 10.11 -30.14 19.74
CA ILE A 523 11.49 -29.67 19.66
C ILE A 523 11.51 -28.24 20.21
N TYR A 524 12.57 -27.92 20.94
CA TYR A 524 12.82 -26.59 21.47
C TYR A 524 14.22 -26.15 21.04
N SER A 525 14.36 -24.85 20.82
CA SER A 525 15.59 -24.18 20.44
C SER A 525 15.89 -23.04 21.42
N LYS A 526 17.02 -22.37 21.18
CA LYS A 526 17.34 -21.09 21.81
C LYS A 526 17.91 -20.18 20.75
N TYR A 527 17.46 -18.94 20.77
CA TYR A 527 17.97 -17.93 19.86
C TYR A 527 19.50 -17.77 19.95
N GLU A 528 20.18 -17.93 18.81
CA GLU A 528 21.66 -17.80 18.69
C GLU A 528 22.09 -16.43 18.14
N GLY A 529 21.13 -15.63 17.65
CA GLY A 529 21.37 -14.35 16.98
C GLY A 529 21.63 -13.18 17.93
N LYS A 530 21.34 -11.97 17.46
CA LYS A 530 21.60 -10.72 18.21
C LYS A 530 20.44 -9.73 18.18
N ALA A 531 19.31 -10.08 17.57
CA ALA A 531 18.19 -9.18 17.38
C ALA A 531 17.46 -8.78 18.67
N GLY A 532 16.85 -7.61 18.63
CA GLY A 532 16.13 -7.03 19.75
C GLY A 532 17.04 -6.29 20.73
N VAL A 533 16.43 -5.63 21.70
CA VAL A 533 17.14 -4.77 22.65
C VAL A 533 17.41 -5.53 23.94
N GLU A 534 18.68 -5.85 24.19
CA GLU A 534 19.17 -6.46 25.44
C GLU A 534 18.64 -5.73 26.69
N VAL A 535 18.13 -6.48 27.65
CA VAL A 535 17.49 -5.93 28.86
C VAL A 535 18.49 -5.22 29.78
N LYS A 536 19.69 -5.76 30.03
CA LYS A 536 20.83 -5.19 30.79
C LYS A 536 20.62 -4.71 32.23
N SER A 537 19.44 -4.22 32.62
CA SER A 537 19.23 -3.54 33.90
C SER A 537 17.75 -3.47 34.30
N PHE A 538 17.50 -3.33 35.61
CA PHE A 538 16.17 -3.11 36.17
C PHE A 538 15.46 -1.87 35.60
N TRP A 539 16.20 -0.79 35.26
CA TRP A 539 15.60 0.41 34.67
C TRP A 539 15.04 0.15 33.26
N ARG A 540 15.74 -0.64 32.44
CA ARG A 540 15.22 -1.07 31.12
C ARG A 540 14.02 -2.02 31.28
N LYS A 541 14.05 -2.99 32.22
CA LYS A 541 12.86 -3.80 32.56
C LYS A 541 11.65 -2.92 32.89
N PHE A 542 11.84 -1.90 33.74
CA PHE A 542 10.78 -0.95 34.09
C PHE A 542 10.25 -0.15 32.88
N LEU A 543 11.13 0.31 31.97
CA LEU A 543 10.67 1.01 30.77
C LEU A 543 9.96 0.08 29.77
N PHE A 544 10.35 -1.18 29.63
CA PHE A 544 9.58 -2.17 28.85
C PHE A 544 8.22 -2.47 29.49
N THR A 545 8.15 -2.60 30.82
CA THR A 545 6.87 -2.68 31.57
C THR A 545 5.97 -1.47 31.32
N VAL A 546 6.52 -0.27 31.20
CA VAL A 546 5.73 0.94 30.87
C VAL A 546 5.32 0.97 29.39
N LEU A 547 6.18 0.51 28.47
CA LEU A 547 5.92 0.46 27.03
C LEU A 547 4.78 -0.51 26.68
N PHE A 548 4.96 -1.79 27.02
CA PHE A 548 3.99 -2.85 26.73
C PHE A 548 2.82 -2.89 27.75
N ARG A 549 2.88 -2.03 28.78
CA ARG A 549 1.93 -1.97 29.91
C ARG A 549 1.86 -3.25 30.74
N ASP A 550 2.94 -4.03 30.71
CA ASP A 550 3.01 -5.38 31.22
C ASP A 550 3.92 -5.49 32.45
N ILE A 551 3.33 -5.84 33.59
CA ILE A 551 4.01 -5.96 34.88
C ILE A 551 4.94 -7.19 34.96
N ASN A 552 4.74 -8.21 34.11
CA ASN A 552 5.54 -9.44 34.12
C ASN A 552 7.00 -9.17 33.72
N PHE A 553 7.24 -8.21 32.82
CA PHE A 553 8.59 -7.76 32.44
C PHE A 553 9.46 -7.33 33.63
N LEU A 554 8.85 -6.77 34.68
CA LEU A 554 9.56 -6.27 35.85
C LEU A 554 9.86 -7.38 36.88
N PHE A 555 8.97 -8.36 37.02
CA PHE A 555 9.00 -9.34 38.11
C PHE A 555 9.31 -10.78 37.66
N SER A 556 9.23 -11.13 36.37
CA SER A 556 9.66 -12.44 35.90
C SER A 556 11.17 -12.62 36.10
N GLY A 557 11.52 -13.74 36.74
CA GLY A 557 12.89 -14.23 36.88
C GLY A 557 13.44 -14.93 35.63
N GLN A 558 12.61 -15.14 34.60
CA GLN A 558 13.00 -15.82 33.37
C GLN A 558 13.75 -14.87 32.43
N ILE A 559 13.35 -13.59 32.42
CA ILE A 559 14.05 -12.52 31.73
C ILE A 559 15.30 -12.14 32.52
N GLN A 560 16.48 -12.31 31.93
CA GLN A 560 17.78 -12.03 32.54
C GLN A 560 18.36 -10.69 32.04
N GLY A 561 19.66 -10.47 32.26
CA GLY A 561 20.36 -9.25 31.81
C GLY A 561 20.81 -9.29 30.34
N ASN A 562 21.06 -10.49 29.84
CA ASN A 562 21.42 -10.81 28.46
C ASN A 562 20.19 -10.83 27.53
N SER A 563 19.06 -11.37 28.00
CA SER A 563 17.80 -11.52 27.27
C SER A 563 17.43 -10.30 26.42
N GLN A 564 17.04 -10.53 25.18
CA GLN A 564 16.77 -9.50 24.18
C GLN A 564 15.27 -9.37 23.94
N VAL A 565 14.76 -8.13 23.93
CA VAL A 565 13.35 -7.86 23.64
C VAL A 565 13.19 -7.53 22.15
N MET A 566 12.48 -8.37 21.40
CA MET A 566 12.15 -8.14 19.99
C MET A 566 10.78 -7.44 19.87
N TYR A 567 10.77 -6.33 19.14
CA TYR A 567 9.58 -5.51 18.85
C TYR A 567 9.79 -4.74 17.55
N TYR A 568 8.68 -4.30 16.95
CA TYR A 568 8.62 -3.85 15.55
C TYR A 568 9.13 -4.96 14.62
N ARG A 569 8.46 -6.12 14.71
CA ARG A 569 8.81 -7.36 14.02
C ARG A 569 8.10 -7.49 12.68
N THR A 570 6.81 -7.13 12.62
CA THR A 570 6.04 -6.92 11.38
C THR A 570 6.84 -6.15 10.34
N ILE A 571 7.12 -6.77 9.19
CA ILE A 571 7.98 -6.22 8.14
C ILE A 571 7.52 -4.82 7.72
N SER A 572 6.22 -4.64 7.47
CA SER A 572 5.65 -3.36 7.03
C SER A 572 5.76 -2.23 8.06
N GLU A 573 5.70 -2.50 9.38
CA GLU A 573 6.01 -1.48 10.39
C GLU A 573 7.53 -1.21 10.48
N ARG A 574 8.33 -2.29 10.43
CA ARG A 574 9.79 -2.23 10.56
C ARG A 574 10.43 -1.38 9.46
N VAL A 575 10.08 -1.62 8.19
CA VAL A 575 10.63 -0.84 7.06
C VAL A 575 10.14 0.61 7.09
N ARG A 576 8.87 0.85 7.44
CA ARG A 576 8.30 2.21 7.60
C ARG A 576 8.92 2.97 8.78
N LYS A 577 9.48 2.30 9.80
CA LYS A 577 10.36 2.92 10.83
C LYS A 577 11.79 3.16 10.32
N CYS A 578 12.33 2.31 9.45
CA CYS A 578 13.67 2.48 8.88
C CYS A 578 13.76 3.59 7.81
N ALA A 579 12.68 3.86 7.08
CA ALA A 579 12.58 5.01 6.17
C ALA A 579 11.17 5.63 6.15
N PRO A 580 10.78 6.39 7.20
CA PRO A 580 9.44 6.99 7.35
C PRO A 580 9.12 8.15 6.39
N PHE A 581 9.98 8.35 5.39
CA PHE A 581 9.94 9.39 4.36
C PHE A 581 9.87 8.79 2.94
N LEU A 582 9.94 7.46 2.82
CA LEU A 582 9.59 6.73 1.61
C LEU A 582 8.16 6.21 1.73
N GLN A 583 7.49 6.08 0.60
CA GLN A 583 6.30 5.26 0.47
C GLN A 583 6.76 3.81 0.21
N PHE A 584 5.89 2.84 0.48
CA PHE A 584 6.19 1.43 0.29
C PHE A 584 5.02 0.76 -0.41
N ASP A 585 5.32 -0.29 -1.15
CA ASP A 585 4.35 -1.23 -1.71
C ASP A 585 3.46 -1.85 -0.60
N ARG A 586 2.43 -2.59 -1.03
CA ARG A 586 1.53 -3.34 -0.15
C ARG A 586 2.16 -4.64 0.34
N ASP A 587 2.86 -5.38 -0.54
CA ASP A 587 3.33 -6.75 -0.28
C ASP A 587 4.87 -6.80 -0.16
N PRO A 588 5.42 -7.26 0.98
CA PRO A 588 6.82 -7.62 1.12
C PRO A 588 6.99 -9.13 0.86
N TYR A 589 7.78 -9.50 -0.14
CA TYR A 589 7.87 -10.89 -0.59
C TYR A 589 9.02 -11.69 0.05
N MET A 590 8.85 -12.99 0.20
CA MET A 590 9.80 -13.95 0.77
C MET A 590 10.76 -14.52 -0.30
N VAL A 591 12.02 -14.71 0.08
CA VAL A 591 13.10 -15.28 -0.72
C VAL A 591 13.93 -16.27 0.12
N LEU A 592 14.25 -17.43 -0.46
CA LEU A 592 15.22 -18.39 0.08
C LEU A 592 16.59 -18.19 -0.61
N SER A 593 17.60 -17.75 0.13
CA SER A 593 18.96 -17.53 -0.41
C SER A 593 19.69 -18.85 -0.72
N ASP A 594 20.62 -18.83 -1.69
CA ASP A 594 21.66 -19.86 -1.90
C ASP A 594 22.38 -20.23 -0.57
N ASP A 595 22.53 -19.27 0.35
CA ASP A 595 23.17 -19.50 1.65
C ASP A 595 22.29 -20.31 2.63
N GLY A 596 20.99 -20.46 2.32
CA GLY A 596 20.00 -21.22 3.08
C GLY A 596 19.23 -20.43 4.13
N LYS A 597 19.31 -19.09 4.14
CA LYS A 597 18.48 -18.23 4.98
C LYS A 597 17.23 -17.74 4.25
N LEU A 598 16.32 -17.20 5.05
CA LEU A 598 15.08 -16.56 4.62
C LEU A 598 15.21 -15.04 4.71
N TYR A 599 14.85 -14.36 3.62
CA TYR A 599 14.91 -12.91 3.46
C TYR A 599 13.59 -12.39 2.95
N TRP A 600 13.08 -11.31 3.56
CA TRP A 600 11.98 -10.53 2.98
C TRP A 600 12.56 -9.40 2.12
N ILE A 601 11.94 -9.14 0.97
CA ILE A 601 12.21 -7.97 0.13
C ILE A 601 10.94 -7.12 0.04
N ALA A 602 11.06 -5.84 0.42
CA ALA A 602 9.97 -4.88 0.38
C ALA A 602 10.33 -3.70 -0.53
N ASP A 603 9.40 -3.33 -1.41
CA ASP A 603 9.62 -2.30 -2.41
C ASP A 603 9.26 -0.91 -1.88
N ALA A 604 10.12 0.08 -2.17
CA ALA A 604 10.04 1.41 -1.58
C ALA A 604 10.18 2.53 -2.63
N TYR A 605 9.20 3.42 -2.59
CA TYR A 605 8.96 4.46 -3.58
C TYR A 605 9.31 5.86 -3.05
N THR A 606 9.85 6.69 -3.93
CA THR A 606 9.79 8.15 -3.75
C THR A 606 8.60 8.73 -4.48
N THR A 607 7.83 9.57 -3.80
CA THR A 607 6.60 10.20 -4.33
C THR A 607 6.56 11.72 -4.10
N SER A 608 5.71 12.42 -4.86
CA SER A 608 5.42 13.85 -4.66
C SER A 608 4.05 14.24 -5.21
N ASP A 609 3.44 15.27 -4.62
CA ASP A 609 2.23 15.96 -5.11
C ASP A 609 2.55 17.23 -5.92
N ASP A 610 3.82 17.65 -5.95
CA ASP A 610 4.26 18.95 -6.47
C ASP A 610 5.03 18.84 -7.81
N PHE A 611 4.72 17.86 -8.67
CA PHE A 611 5.28 17.78 -10.03
C PHE A 611 4.44 18.62 -11.02
N PRO A 612 5.02 19.62 -11.71
CA PRO A 612 4.25 20.51 -12.59
C PRO A 612 3.71 19.78 -13.82
N TYR A 613 2.47 20.09 -14.22
CA TYR A 613 1.74 19.51 -15.36
C TYR A 613 1.43 17.99 -15.32
N SER A 614 2.03 17.21 -14.42
CA SER A 614 1.75 15.77 -14.30
C SER A 614 0.37 15.49 -13.68
N GLN A 615 -0.44 14.64 -14.32
CA GLN A 615 -1.76 14.24 -13.81
C GLN A 615 -1.62 13.31 -12.59
N PRO A 616 -2.12 13.69 -11.40
CA PRO A 616 -2.00 12.85 -10.20
C PRO A 616 -2.77 11.53 -10.28
N THR A 617 -2.26 10.53 -9.55
CA THR A 617 -2.94 9.29 -9.20
C THR A 617 -3.31 9.30 -7.71
N ASP A 618 -4.38 8.61 -7.34
CA ASP A 618 -4.73 8.43 -5.94
C ASP A 618 -3.64 7.64 -5.20
N GLY A 619 -3.39 7.98 -3.93
CA GLY A 619 -2.43 7.31 -3.06
C GLY A 619 -0.95 7.69 -3.24
N PHE A 620 -0.50 8.05 -4.44
CA PHE A 620 0.94 8.28 -4.74
C PHE A 620 1.28 9.70 -5.25
N GLY A 621 0.29 10.58 -5.45
CA GLY A 621 0.53 11.94 -5.94
C GLY A 621 0.73 11.99 -7.46
N ASN A 622 1.53 12.94 -7.97
CA ASN A 622 1.80 13.16 -9.40
C ASN A 622 3.25 12.84 -9.83
N TYR A 623 4.04 12.17 -8.99
CA TYR A 623 5.37 11.65 -9.30
C TYR A 623 5.62 10.36 -8.54
N ILE A 624 6.24 9.35 -9.18
CA ILE A 624 6.67 8.11 -8.53
C ILE A 624 7.95 7.55 -9.18
N ARG A 625 8.84 6.97 -8.37
CA ARG A 625 9.98 6.13 -8.79
C ARG A 625 10.17 4.94 -7.85
N ASN A 626 10.59 3.82 -8.42
CA ASN A 626 10.95 2.55 -7.77
C ASN A 626 12.40 2.64 -7.25
N SER A 627 12.67 3.64 -6.40
CA SER A 627 14.04 4.06 -6.12
C SER A 627 14.80 3.16 -5.15
N VAL A 628 14.11 2.37 -4.32
CA VAL A 628 14.74 1.57 -3.25
C VAL A 628 14.13 0.18 -3.12
N LYS A 629 14.99 -0.84 -3.02
CA LYS A 629 14.66 -2.19 -2.54
C LYS A 629 15.11 -2.35 -1.10
N VAL A 630 14.25 -2.85 -0.21
CA VAL A 630 14.55 -3.03 1.21
C VAL A 630 14.58 -4.51 1.57
N VAL A 631 15.76 -5.03 1.94
CA VAL A 631 15.92 -6.41 2.39
C VAL A 631 15.84 -6.46 3.92
N VAL A 632 15.12 -7.44 4.46
CA VAL A 632 15.03 -7.73 5.90
C VAL A 632 15.37 -9.21 6.17
N ASP A 633 16.34 -9.46 7.04
CA ASP A 633 16.68 -10.83 7.50
C ASP A 633 15.54 -11.41 8.36
N ALA A 634 15.01 -12.59 8.04
CA ALA A 634 13.87 -13.15 8.78
C ALA A 634 14.23 -13.61 10.21
N TYR A 635 15.52 -13.80 10.52
CA TYR A 635 16.01 -14.30 11.81
C TYR A 635 16.54 -13.17 12.71
N ASP A 636 17.43 -12.33 12.18
CA ASP A 636 18.01 -11.20 12.94
C ASP A 636 17.25 -9.87 12.72
N GLY A 637 16.40 -9.78 11.70
CA GLY A 637 15.66 -8.54 11.39
C GLY A 637 16.57 -7.37 10.98
N GLU A 638 17.83 -7.61 10.61
CA GLU A 638 18.70 -6.56 10.04
C GLU A 638 18.08 -6.04 8.73
N VAL A 639 18.22 -4.74 8.47
CA VAL A 639 17.51 -4.04 7.38
C VAL A 639 18.51 -3.30 6.49
N TRP A 640 18.49 -3.57 5.18
CA TRP A 640 19.34 -2.93 4.19
C TRP A 640 18.51 -2.25 3.10
N LEU A 641 18.78 -0.97 2.84
CA LEU A 641 18.12 -0.19 1.79
C LEU A 641 19.07 -0.06 0.60
N TYR A 642 18.74 -0.69 -0.52
CA TYR A 642 19.51 -0.64 -1.76
C TYR A 642 18.85 0.34 -2.74
N VAL A 643 19.59 1.38 -3.15
CA VAL A 643 19.13 2.38 -4.11
C VAL A 643 19.32 1.83 -5.53
N VAL A 644 18.21 1.68 -6.27
CA VAL A 644 18.16 1.03 -7.59
C VAL A 644 17.94 2.03 -8.73
N ASP A 645 17.17 3.09 -8.49
CA ASP A 645 17.22 4.32 -9.30
C ASP A 645 18.17 5.31 -8.57
N PRO A 646 19.44 5.44 -9.00
CA PRO A 646 20.39 6.35 -8.35
C PRO A 646 20.25 7.80 -8.79
N ASP A 647 19.53 8.05 -9.89
CA ASP A 647 19.44 9.34 -10.59
C ASP A 647 18.15 10.11 -10.24
N ASP A 648 17.14 9.44 -9.67
CA ASP A 648 15.97 10.06 -9.04
C ASP A 648 16.38 11.21 -8.07
N PRO A 649 16.02 12.47 -8.37
CA PRO A 649 16.38 13.62 -7.54
C PRO A 649 15.80 13.56 -6.12
N VAL A 650 14.73 12.79 -5.88
CA VAL A 650 14.11 12.65 -4.55
C VAL A 650 14.95 11.74 -3.66
N ILE A 651 15.39 10.57 -4.14
CA ILE A 651 16.32 9.71 -3.39
C ILE A 651 17.70 10.34 -3.29
N GLU A 652 18.19 11.08 -4.28
CA GLU A 652 19.46 11.83 -4.17
C GLU A 652 19.38 12.89 -3.05
N THR A 653 18.23 13.56 -2.92
CA THR A 653 17.94 14.48 -1.80
C THR A 653 17.92 13.74 -0.45
N TYR A 654 17.29 12.57 -0.35
CA TYR A 654 17.32 11.76 0.88
C TYR A 654 18.71 11.22 1.23
N ARG A 655 19.52 10.82 0.23
CA ARG A 655 20.92 10.40 0.39
C ARG A 655 21.78 11.53 0.96
N LYS A 656 21.54 12.79 0.57
CA LYS A 656 22.18 13.97 1.17
C LYS A 656 21.76 14.21 2.63
N ILE A 657 20.49 13.95 2.97
CA ILE A 657 19.98 14.12 4.34
C ILE A 657 20.47 13.01 5.29
N PHE A 658 20.51 11.76 4.80
CA PHE A 658 20.80 10.53 5.53
C PHE A 658 21.88 9.64 4.85
N PRO A 659 23.14 10.08 4.72
CA PRO A 659 24.17 9.43 3.90
C PRO A 659 24.73 8.09 4.44
N GLN A 660 24.07 7.46 5.41
CA GLN A 660 24.54 6.24 6.09
C GLN A 660 23.55 5.08 6.08
N ILE A 661 22.29 5.30 5.67
CA ILE A 661 21.25 4.25 5.66
C ILE A 661 21.06 3.62 4.27
N PHE A 662 21.64 4.22 3.23
CA PHE A 662 21.49 3.79 1.84
C PHE A 662 22.75 3.11 1.33
N THR A 663 22.54 1.99 0.65
CA THR A 663 23.55 1.16 -0.03
C THR A 663 23.32 1.25 -1.54
N SER A 664 24.36 1.10 -2.36
CA SER A 664 24.21 1.03 -3.82
C SER A 664 23.72 -0.37 -4.22
N PHE A 665 22.84 -0.48 -5.22
CA PHE A 665 22.32 -1.77 -5.68
C PHE A 665 23.43 -2.76 -6.08
N ASP A 666 24.56 -2.27 -6.61
CA ASP A 666 25.76 -3.05 -6.93
C ASP A 666 26.20 -3.99 -5.80
N LYS A 667 25.98 -3.57 -4.54
CA LYS A 667 26.41 -4.27 -3.32
C LYS A 667 25.36 -5.21 -2.72
N MET A 668 24.17 -5.30 -3.31
CA MET A 668 23.25 -6.40 -2.98
C MET A 668 23.94 -7.72 -3.35
N PRO A 669 23.83 -8.79 -2.55
CA PRO A 669 24.34 -10.10 -2.95
C PRO A 669 23.78 -10.53 -4.31
N GLU A 670 24.63 -11.02 -5.21
CA GLU A 670 24.21 -11.45 -6.56
C GLU A 670 23.08 -12.49 -6.52
N ASP A 671 23.06 -13.31 -5.46
CA ASP A 671 21.98 -14.24 -5.16
C ASP A 671 20.62 -13.53 -4.97
N LEU A 672 20.52 -12.60 -4.01
CA LEU A 672 19.29 -11.82 -3.79
C LEU A 672 18.91 -10.96 -5.00
N LYS A 673 19.87 -10.52 -5.84
CA LYS A 673 19.56 -9.83 -7.10
C LYS A 673 18.75 -10.69 -8.07
N LYS A 674 18.98 -12.02 -8.13
CA LYS A 674 18.17 -12.96 -8.95
C LYS A 674 16.69 -12.93 -8.58
N HIS A 675 16.36 -12.57 -7.34
CA HIS A 675 14.99 -12.57 -6.81
C HIS A 675 14.37 -11.16 -6.78
N VAL A 676 15.04 -10.15 -7.31
CA VAL A 676 14.46 -8.80 -7.44
C VAL A 676 13.35 -8.85 -8.49
N ARG A 677 12.17 -8.33 -8.14
CA ARG A 677 10.98 -8.29 -9.01
C ARG A 677 10.65 -6.85 -9.39
N TYR A 678 9.96 -6.63 -10.51
CA TYR A 678 9.36 -5.33 -10.78
C TYR A 678 8.05 -5.20 -9.98
N PRO A 679 7.83 -4.13 -9.19
CA PRO A 679 6.74 -4.09 -8.22
C PRO A 679 5.35 -3.93 -8.86
N GLU A 680 4.32 -4.48 -8.21
CA GLU A 680 2.94 -4.41 -8.73
C GLU A 680 2.29 -3.03 -8.57
N ASP A 681 2.46 -2.30 -7.46
CA ASP A 681 1.78 -1.00 -7.28
C ASP A 681 2.24 0.01 -8.33
N ILE A 682 3.56 0.15 -8.55
CA ILE A 682 4.07 1.10 -9.55
C ILE A 682 3.72 0.67 -10.97
N PHE A 683 3.77 -0.64 -11.28
CA PHE A 683 3.40 -1.15 -12.59
C PHE A 683 1.90 -0.94 -12.88
N LEU A 684 1.03 -1.11 -11.88
CA LEU A 684 -0.40 -0.82 -12.00
C LEU A 684 -0.66 0.68 -12.18
N VAL A 685 0.06 1.56 -11.47
CA VAL A 685 -0.01 3.02 -11.64
C VAL A 685 0.45 3.43 -13.05
N GLN A 686 1.57 2.89 -13.53
CA GLN A 686 2.10 3.15 -14.87
C GLN A 686 1.15 2.64 -15.95
N SER A 687 0.66 1.40 -15.82
CA SER A 687 -0.34 0.80 -16.71
C SER A 687 -1.62 1.63 -16.76
N ASN A 688 -2.10 2.12 -15.61
CA ASN A 688 -3.30 2.95 -15.54
C ASN A 688 -3.12 4.33 -16.19
N MET A 689 -1.92 4.91 -16.13
CA MET A 689 -1.61 6.14 -16.88
C MET A 689 -1.45 5.85 -18.39
N GLN A 690 -0.76 4.76 -18.75
CA GLN A 690 -0.53 4.36 -20.14
C GLN A 690 -1.84 4.20 -20.94
N ARG A 691 -2.94 3.79 -20.29
CA ARG A 691 -4.32 3.76 -20.87
C ARG A 691 -4.76 5.05 -21.59
N THR A 692 -4.21 6.20 -21.22
CA THR A 692 -4.45 7.49 -21.91
C THR A 692 -3.15 8.14 -22.42
N TYR A 693 -2.04 8.01 -21.68
CA TYR A 693 -0.78 8.71 -21.98
C TYR A 693 0.14 8.02 -22.99
N HIS A 694 -0.29 6.92 -23.61
CA HIS A 694 0.30 6.47 -24.89
C HIS A 694 -0.09 7.42 -26.05
N MET A 695 -1.26 8.07 -26.00
CA MET A 695 -1.69 9.06 -27.00
C MET A 695 -0.82 10.32 -26.92
N THR A 696 0.29 10.34 -27.65
CA THR A 696 1.21 11.48 -27.72
C THR A 696 0.69 12.62 -28.60
N ASN A 697 -0.25 12.34 -29.52
CA ASN A 697 -0.90 13.35 -30.34
C ASN A 697 -2.02 14.08 -29.56
N VAL A 698 -1.80 15.36 -29.30
CA VAL A 698 -2.75 16.25 -28.60
C VAL A 698 -4.18 16.19 -29.14
N ARG A 699 -4.38 15.99 -30.45
CA ARG A 699 -5.72 15.91 -31.03
C ARG A 699 -6.45 14.63 -30.61
N GLU A 700 -5.77 13.49 -30.77
CA GLU A 700 -6.30 12.16 -30.42
C GLU A 700 -6.55 12.09 -28.91
N PHE A 701 -5.60 12.59 -28.11
CA PHE A 701 -5.71 12.71 -26.65
C PHE A 701 -6.91 13.57 -26.21
N TYR A 702 -7.08 14.78 -26.76
CA TYR A 702 -8.21 15.67 -26.41
C TYR A 702 -9.57 15.05 -26.75
N ASN A 703 -9.65 14.36 -27.88
CA ASN A 703 -10.87 13.69 -28.32
C ASN A 703 -11.08 12.29 -27.69
N LYS A 704 -10.07 11.75 -26.98
CA LYS A 704 -10.00 10.36 -26.50
C LYS A 704 -10.24 9.34 -27.64
N GLU A 705 -9.55 9.53 -28.77
CA GLU A 705 -9.75 8.71 -29.98
C GLU A 705 -9.30 7.25 -29.80
N ASP A 706 -8.32 6.97 -28.93
CA ASP A 706 -7.89 5.60 -28.55
C ASP A 706 -7.69 5.45 -27.03
N GLU A 707 -8.72 5.70 -26.22
CA GLU A 707 -8.66 5.41 -24.78
C GLU A 707 -8.73 3.89 -24.52
N TRP A 708 -7.88 3.35 -23.63
CA TRP A 708 -7.85 1.92 -23.27
C TRP A 708 -8.45 1.64 -21.88
N ASP A 709 -8.87 0.40 -21.64
CA ASP A 709 -9.28 -0.18 -20.36
C ASP A 709 -8.45 -1.44 -20.03
N PHE A 710 -8.44 -1.82 -18.75
CA PHE A 710 -8.02 -3.16 -18.34
C PHE A 710 -9.12 -4.18 -18.71
N PRO A 711 -8.76 -5.41 -19.15
CA PRO A 711 -9.74 -6.47 -19.34
C PRO A 711 -10.44 -6.85 -18.02
N GLN A 712 -11.56 -7.55 -18.14
CA GLN A 712 -12.25 -8.18 -17.01
C GLN A 712 -11.97 -9.69 -17.03
N GLU A 713 -11.92 -10.31 -15.84
CA GLU A 713 -11.91 -11.76 -15.64
C GLU A 713 -13.02 -12.21 -14.66
N ILE A 714 -13.40 -13.49 -14.69
CA ILE A 714 -14.45 -14.09 -13.85
C ILE A 714 -13.82 -14.91 -12.72
N PHE A 715 -13.41 -14.22 -11.65
CA PHE A 715 -12.92 -14.85 -10.43
C PHE A 715 -14.04 -15.07 -9.40
N ASP A 716 -14.02 -16.23 -8.73
CA ASP A 716 -15.02 -16.74 -7.75
C ASP A 716 -16.51 -16.48 -8.11
N GLY A 717 -16.85 -16.50 -9.40
CA GLY A 717 -18.20 -16.25 -9.91
C GLY A 717 -18.63 -14.77 -9.97
N GLY A 718 -17.74 -13.84 -9.59
CA GLY A 718 -17.88 -12.42 -9.84
C GLY A 718 -17.32 -11.99 -11.21
N LYS A 719 -17.23 -10.69 -11.44
CA LYS A 719 -16.39 -10.08 -12.48
C LYS A 719 -15.55 -9.00 -11.84
N GLU A 720 -14.25 -9.02 -12.11
CA GLU A 720 -13.29 -8.03 -11.61
C GLU A 720 -12.32 -7.59 -12.72
N PRO A 721 -11.71 -6.39 -12.62
CA PRO A 721 -10.60 -6.02 -13.47
C PRO A 721 -9.43 -6.95 -13.25
N MET A 722 -8.82 -7.41 -14.34
CA MET A 722 -7.64 -8.26 -14.29
C MET A 722 -6.50 -7.54 -13.56
N SER A 723 -5.76 -8.29 -12.73
CA SER A 723 -4.54 -7.79 -12.06
C SER A 723 -3.29 -8.10 -12.90
N PRO A 724 -2.16 -7.39 -12.67
CA PRO A 724 -0.86 -7.81 -13.22
C PRO A 724 -0.51 -9.24 -12.82
N TYR A 725 0.31 -9.93 -13.61
CA TYR A 725 0.81 -11.25 -13.24
C TYR A 725 2.23 -11.52 -13.73
N TYR A 726 3.01 -12.19 -12.90
CA TYR A 726 4.33 -12.70 -13.26
C TYR A 726 4.23 -13.98 -14.09
N VAL A 727 5.04 -14.05 -15.14
CA VAL A 727 5.18 -15.18 -16.06
C VAL A 727 6.63 -15.26 -16.55
N ILE A 728 7.25 -16.45 -16.53
CA ILE A 728 8.51 -16.69 -17.24
C ILE A 728 8.19 -17.07 -18.70
N MET A 729 8.74 -16.29 -19.64
CA MET A 729 8.61 -16.54 -21.09
C MET A 729 9.88 -16.13 -21.84
N SER A 730 10.09 -16.69 -23.03
CA SER A 730 10.93 -16.05 -24.04
C SER A 730 10.16 -14.88 -24.65
N LEU A 731 10.72 -13.66 -24.59
CA LEU A 731 10.07 -12.50 -25.20
C LEU A 731 10.10 -12.59 -26.74
N PRO A 732 9.12 -12.03 -27.47
CA PRO A 732 9.07 -12.09 -28.93
C PRO A 732 10.32 -11.52 -29.63
N GLY A 733 11.22 -12.41 -30.08
CA GLY A 733 12.48 -12.06 -30.75
C GLY A 733 13.73 -12.16 -29.86
N GLU A 734 13.59 -12.56 -28.61
CA GLU A 734 14.67 -12.90 -27.68
C GLU A 734 14.83 -14.43 -27.58
N ASP A 735 16.08 -14.93 -27.56
CA ASP A 735 16.38 -16.38 -27.55
C ASP A 735 16.34 -17.02 -26.13
N ALA A 736 16.13 -16.23 -25.07
CA ALA A 736 16.24 -16.67 -23.67
C ALA A 736 14.98 -16.36 -22.85
N GLU A 737 14.70 -17.20 -21.85
CA GLU A 737 13.58 -17.03 -20.93
C GLU A 737 13.87 -15.98 -19.84
N GLU A 738 12.88 -15.13 -19.56
CA GLU A 738 12.93 -14.10 -18.51
C GLU A 738 11.59 -14.04 -17.77
N MET A 739 11.61 -13.71 -16.47
CA MET A 739 10.41 -13.35 -15.71
C MET A 739 9.93 -11.95 -16.12
N VAL A 740 8.67 -11.86 -16.54
CA VAL A 740 8.02 -10.61 -16.96
C VAL A 740 6.76 -10.39 -16.13
N LEU A 741 6.54 -9.16 -15.65
CA LEU A 741 5.27 -8.74 -15.07
C LEU A 741 4.38 -8.18 -16.20
N MET A 742 3.24 -8.81 -16.44
CA MET A 742 2.42 -8.60 -17.64
C MET A 742 1.03 -8.01 -17.33
N MET A 743 0.56 -7.10 -18.18
CA MET A 743 -0.81 -6.55 -18.19
C MET A 743 -1.35 -6.42 -19.62
N PRO A 744 -2.41 -7.16 -20.01
CA PRO A 744 -3.12 -6.96 -21.28
C PRO A 744 -4.00 -5.70 -21.29
N PHE A 745 -4.28 -5.15 -22.48
CA PHE A 745 -5.20 -4.00 -22.68
C PHE A 745 -6.28 -4.27 -23.73
N VAL A 746 -7.45 -3.68 -23.49
CA VAL A 746 -8.60 -3.63 -24.41
C VAL A 746 -8.98 -2.17 -24.70
N PRO A 747 -9.61 -1.82 -25.84
CA PRO A 747 -10.11 -0.47 -26.06
C PRO A 747 -11.25 -0.14 -25.08
N HIS A 748 -11.43 1.15 -24.77
CA HIS A 748 -12.44 1.59 -23.82
C HIS A 748 -13.85 1.11 -24.19
N LYS A 749 -14.53 0.44 -23.26
CA LYS A 749 -15.82 -0.24 -23.47
C LYS A 749 -15.83 -1.31 -24.58
N LYS A 750 -14.70 -2.01 -24.80
CA LYS A 750 -14.56 -3.18 -25.67
C LYS A 750 -13.91 -4.35 -24.92
N GLN A 751 -14.00 -5.54 -25.50
CA GLN A 751 -13.43 -6.78 -24.94
C GLN A 751 -12.40 -7.46 -25.85
N ASN A 752 -12.16 -6.94 -27.06
CA ASN A 752 -11.06 -7.41 -27.90
C ASN A 752 -9.74 -6.87 -27.32
N MET A 753 -8.68 -7.65 -27.28
CA MET A 753 -7.35 -7.12 -26.94
C MET A 753 -6.78 -6.28 -28.09
N ILE A 754 -5.96 -5.29 -27.72
CA ILE A 754 -5.21 -4.41 -28.66
C ILE A 754 -3.73 -4.28 -28.32
N ALA A 755 -3.35 -4.52 -27.06
CA ALA A 755 -1.95 -4.46 -26.64
C ALA A 755 -1.72 -5.33 -25.38
N TRP A 756 -0.45 -5.49 -25.02
CA TRP A 756 -0.04 -5.86 -23.67
C TRP A 756 1.28 -5.17 -23.30
N LEU A 757 1.39 -4.76 -22.04
CA LEU A 757 2.60 -4.21 -21.45
C LEU A 757 3.29 -5.30 -20.63
N GLY A 758 4.61 -5.42 -20.78
CA GLY A 758 5.48 -6.24 -19.94
C GLY A 758 6.58 -5.40 -19.30
N ALA A 759 6.88 -5.63 -18.02
CA ALA A 759 8.08 -5.14 -17.35
C ALA A 759 9.08 -6.28 -17.14
N ARG A 760 10.28 -6.11 -17.68
CA ARG A 760 11.45 -7.00 -17.55
C ARG A 760 12.06 -6.89 -16.15
N MET A 761 12.63 -7.97 -15.61
CA MET A 761 13.20 -7.97 -14.25
C MET A 761 14.42 -8.89 -14.04
N ASP A 762 14.94 -9.53 -15.09
CA ASP A 762 16.16 -10.34 -15.03
C ASP A 762 17.40 -9.60 -15.58
N GLY A 763 18.55 -9.84 -14.94
CA GLY A 763 19.87 -9.39 -15.42
C GLY A 763 19.98 -7.87 -15.64
N GLU A 764 20.53 -7.49 -16.80
CA GLU A 764 20.75 -6.08 -17.18
C GLU A 764 19.47 -5.38 -17.66
N HIS A 765 18.38 -6.13 -17.91
CA HIS A 765 17.11 -5.60 -18.42
C HIS A 765 16.11 -5.21 -17.32
N TYR A 766 16.51 -5.33 -16.04
CA TYR A 766 15.63 -5.01 -14.93
C TYR A 766 15.02 -3.60 -15.03
N GLY A 767 13.69 -3.54 -15.08
CA GLY A 767 12.92 -2.31 -15.18
C GLY A 767 12.65 -1.80 -16.59
N GLU A 768 13.17 -2.45 -17.64
CA GLU A 768 12.77 -2.15 -19.01
C GLU A 768 11.30 -2.51 -19.24
N MET A 769 10.51 -1.56 -19.77
CA MET A 769 9.11 -1.79 -20.13
C MET A 769 8.94 -1.87 -21.65
N ILE A 770 8.18 -2.87 -22.11
CA ILE A 770 7.86 -3.06 -23.53
C ILE A 770 6.34 -3.21 -23.68
N ASN A 771 5.75 -2.42 -24.58
CA ASN A 771 4.34 -2.42 -24.92
C ASN A 771 4.14 -2.97 -26.34
N TYR A 772 3.60 -4.18 -26.45
CA TYR A 772 3.37 -4.88 -27.70
C TYR A 772 1.97 -4.56 -28.24
N MET A 773 1.91 -3.85 -29.37
CA MET A 773 0.71 -3.38 -30.06
C MET A 773 0.23 -4.36 -31.12
N PHE A 774 -1.08 -4.59 -31.21
CA PHE A 774 -1.69 -5.48 -32.20
C PHE A 774 -2.18 -4.73 -33.45
N PRO A 775 -2.28 -5.39 -34.63
CA PRO A 775 -2.62 -4.69 -35.88
C PRO A 775 -4.05 -4.15 -35.92
N SER A 776 -4.19 -2.83 -36.13
CA SER A 776 -5.47 -2.12 -36.24
C SER A 776 -6.31 -2.62 -37.43
N GLY A 777 -7.22 -3.57 -37.17
CA GLY A 777 -8.05 -4.22 -38.19
C GLY A 777 -8.17 -5.73 -38.02
N LYS A 778 -7.33 -6.34 -37.20
CA LYS A 778 -7.47 -7.73 -36.75
C LYS A 778 -8.35 -7.80 -35.49
N LEU A 779 -9.08 -8.89 -35.30
CA LEU A 779 -9.77 -9.18 -34.05
C LEU A 779 -8.94 -10.16 -33.25
N ILE A 780 -8.44 -9.72 -32.09
CA ILE A 780 -7.79 -10.56 -31.09
C ILE A 780 -8.77 -10.65 -29.91
N TYR A 781 -9.03 -11.86 -29.43
CA TYR A 781 -9.94 -12.06 -28.31
C TYR A 781 -9.29 -11.59 -27.00
N GLY A 782 -10.02 -10.84 -26.16
CA GLY A 782 -9.57 -10.54 -24.80
C GLY A 782 -10.09 -11.54 -23.77
N PRO A 783 -9.59 -11.50 -22.52
CA PRO A 783 -9.93 -12.43 -21.44
C PRO A 783 -11.43 -12.75 -21.34
N GLU A 784 -12.28 -11.77 -21.02
CA GLU A 784 -13.75 -11.93 -20.93
C GLU A 784 -14.39 -12.66 -22.13
N GLN A 785 -13.83 -12.54 -23.34
CA GLN A 785 -14.34 -13.23 -24.55
C GLN A 785 -13.88 -14.69 -24.63
N ILE A 786 -12.66 -14.99 -24.19
CA ILE A 786 -12.16 -16.36 -24.08
C ILE A 786 -12.94 -17.09 -22.98
N GLU A 787 -13.09 -16.49 -21.80
CA GLU A 787 -13.95 -17.01 -20.73
C GLU A 787 -15.38 -17.26 -21.20
N GLY A 788 -15.97 -16.29 -21.90
CA GLY A 788 -17.30 -16.43 -22.48
C GLY A 788 -17.40 -17.56 -23.52
N ARG A 789 -16.30 -17.93 -24.19
CA ARG A 789 -16.23 -19.09 -25.09
C ARG A 789 -16.03 -20.41 -24.33
N ILE A 790 -15.27 -20.40 -23.24
CA ILE A 790 -15.10 -21.54 -22.32
C ILE A 790 -16.48 -21.95 -21.75
N GLU A 791 -17.30 -21.00 -21.31
CA GLU A 791 -18.67 -21.28 -20.83
C GLU A 791 -19.68 -21.63 -21.94
N GLN A 792 -19.37 -21.34 -23.22
CA GLN A 792 -20.18 -21.73 -24.39
C GLN A 792 -19.88 -23.15 -24.92
N GLN A 793 -18.70 -23.70 -24.63
CA GLN A 793 -18.31 -25.05 -25.06
C GLN A 793 -19.17 -26.12 -24.33
N PRO A 794 -20.02 -26.91 -25.00
CA PRO A 794 -21.06 -27.69 -24.33
C PRO A 794 -20.56 -28.69 -23.28
N GLU A 795 -19.45 -29.38 -23.54
CA GLU A 795 -18.89 -30.35 -22.58
C GLU A 795 -18.27 -29.66 -21.35
N ILE A 796 -17.63 -28.49 -21.51
CA ILE A 796 -17.12 -27.68 -20.40
C ILE A 796 -18.29 -27.14 -19.58
N SER A 797 -19.26 -26.51 -20.23
CA SER A 797 -20.46 -25.93 -19.59
C SER A 797 -21.24 -26.99 -18.79
N LYS A 798 -21.40 -28.19 -19.36
CA LYS A 798 -21.98 -29.37 -18.70
C LYS A 798 -21.17 -29.82 -17.49
N GLN A 799 -19.85 -29.95 -17.60
CA GLN A 799 -18.99 -30.37 -16.48
C GLN A 799 -18.96 -29.33 -15.35
N LEU A 800 -18.82 -28.04 -15.67
CA LEU A 800 -18.95 -26.94 -14.71
C LEU A 800 -20.33 -26.94 -14.01
N SER A 801 -21.41 -27.20 -14.74
CA SER A 801 -22.77 -27.29 -14.16
C SER A 801 -22.97 -28.50 -13.24
N LEU A 802 -22.24 -29.59 -13.47
CA LEU A 802 -22.23 -30.75 -12.56
C LEU A 802 -21.39 -30.48 -11.31
N TRP A 803 -20.28 -29.75 -11.44
CA TRP A 803 -19.39 -29.41 -10.31
C TRP A 803 -19.89 -28.25 -9.45
N ARG A 804 -20.76 -27.37 -9.97
CA ARG A 804 -21.45 -26.30 -9.22
C ARG A 804 -22.73 -26.80 -8.50
N GLN A 805 -22.82 -28.11 -8.21
CA GLN A 805 -23.93 -28.70 -7.45
C GLN A 805 -23.71 -28.61 -5.93
N GLU A 806 -24.75 -28.91 -5.15
CA GLU A 806 -24.75 -28.81 -3.69
C GLU A 806 -23.64 -29.68 -3.07
N GLY A 807 -22.73 -29.04 -2.32
CA GLY A 807 -21.58 -29.67 -1.66
C GLY A 807 -20.21 -29.34 -2.28
N SER A 808 -20.14 -28.82 -3.51
CA SER A 808 -18.88 -28.42 -4.16
C SER A 808 -18.92 -27.04 -4.83
N GLN A 809 -17.76 -26.40 -4.89
CA GLN A 809 -17.55 -25.09 -5.53
C GLN A 809 -16.42 -25.21 -6.55
N VAL A 810 -16.67 -24.69 -7.76
CA VAL A 810 -15.62 -24.49 -8.77
C VAL A 810 -15.06 -23.09 -8.61
N ILE A 811 -13.75 -22.99 -8.35
CA ILE A 811 -13.02 -21.73 -8.48
C ILE A 811 -12.38 -21.73 -9.86
N ARG A 812 -12.56 -20.63 -10.59
CA ARG A 812 -11.81 -20.32 -11.82
C ARG A 812 -10.60 -19.50 -11.39
N GLY A 813 -9.40 -19.96 -11.71
CA GLY A 813 -8.18 -19.18 -11.46
C GLY A 813 -8.02 -18.05 -12.46
N ASN A 814 -7.04 -17.18 -12.23
CA ASN A 814 -6.72 -16.11 -13.17
C ASN A 814 -6.46 -16.66 -14.60
N LEU A 815 -7.03 -16.01 -15.62
CA LEU A 815 -6.82 -16.43 -17.01
C LEU A 815 -5.49 -15.88 -17.53
N LEU A 816 -4.47 -16.71 -17.67
CA LEU A 816 -3.20 -16.29 -18.22
C LEU A 816 -3.30 -16.09 -19.74
N VAL A 817 -2.78 -14.97 -20.24
CA VAL A 817 -2.47 -14.77 -21.67
C VAL A 817 -0.98 -15.00 -21.84
N ILE A 818 -0.60 -15.99 -22.64
CA ILE A 818 0.79 -16.40 -22.85
C ILE A 818 1.16 -16.13 -24.31
N PRO A 819 1.99 -15.11 -24.59
CA PRO A 819 2.62 -14.94 -25.89
C PRO A 819 3.60 -16.09 -26.15
N ILE A 820 3.55 -16.65 -27.36
CA ILE A 820 4.55 -17.60 -27.86
C ILE A 820 4.85 -17.23 -29.32
N GLU A 821 6.11 -16.92 -29.62
CA GLU A 821 6.57 -16.37 -30.90
C GLU A 821 5.81 -15.10 -31.33
N GLN A 822 4.76 -15.26 -32.15
CA GLN A 822 3.85 -14.20 -32.60
C GLN A 822 2.36 -14.57 -32.41
N SER A 823 2.09 -15.65 -31.68
CA SER A 823 0.77 -16.20 -31.35
C SER A 823 0.42 -16.02 -29.86
N LEU A 824 -0.87 -16.11 -29.52
CA LEU A 824 -1.35 -16.05 -28.13
C LEU A 824 -2.07 -17.34 -27.73
N ILE A 825 -1.62 -17.97 -26.66
CA ILE A 825 -2.34 -19.04 -25.95
C ILE A 825 -3.00 -18.44 -24.71
N TYR A 826 -4.19 -18.92 -24.37
CA TYR A 826 -4.88 -18.56 -23.13
C TYR A 826 -5.03 -19.82 -22.27
N VAL A 827 -4.68 -19.74 -20.99
CA VAL A 827 -4.67 -20.88 -20.07
C VAL A 827 -5.42 -20.54 -18.78
N GLU A 828 -6.36 -21.41 -18.39
CA GLU A 828 -7.17 -21.25 -17.18
C GLU A 828 -7.14 -22.53 -16.31
N PRO A 829 -6.65 -22.48 -15.06
CA PRO A 829 -6.77 -23.58 -14.13
C PRO A 829 -8.15 -23.61 -13.46
N LEU A 830 -8.81 -24.77 -13.49
CA LEU A 830 -10.10 -25.00 -12.83
C LEU A 830 -9.91 -25.82 -11.56
N TYR A 831 -10.15 -25.17 -10.41
CA TYR A 831 -10.10 -25.81 -9.09
C TYR A 831 -11.48 -26.31 -8.67
N LEU A 832 -11.50 -27.43 -7.97
CA LEU A 832 -12.67 -27.93 -7.26
C LEU A 832 -12.36 -27.98 -5.76
N GLN A 833 -13.27 -27.45 -4.93
CA GLN A 833 -13.22 -27.60 -3.46
C GLN A 833 -14.59 -28.05 -2.93
N ALA A 834 -14.62 -28.61 -1.72
CA ALA A 834 -15.87 -28.84 -0.99
C ALA A 834 -16.36 -27.53 -0.34
N THR A 835 -17.67 -27.39 -0.14
CA THR A 835 -18.25 -26.18 0.48
C THR A 835 -17.83 -26.01 1.94
N GLU A 836 -17.63 -27.11 2.68
CA GLU A 836 -17.25 -27.08 4.11
C GLU A 836 -15.72 -27.10 4.32
N ILE A 837 -14.97 -27.85 3.51
CA ILE A 837 -13.52 -28.02 3.62
C ILE A 837 -12.85 -27.42 2.38
N LYS A 838 -12.27 -26.23 2.55
CA LYS A 838 -11.64 -25.46 1.48
C LYS A 838 -10.21 -25.95 1.19
N ILE A 839 -10.12 -27.02 0.42
CA ILE A 839 -8.87 -27.46 -0.23
C ILE A 839 -9.09 -27.36 -1.74
N PRO A 840 -8.70 -26.24 -2.39
CA PRO A 840 -8.74 -26.10 -3.84
C PRO A 840 -7.79 -27.07 -4.56
N GLN A 841 -8.35 -28.04 -5.27
CA GLN A 841 -7.58 -28.99 -6.07
C GLN A 841 -7.78 -28.70 -7.56
N ILE A 842 -6.71 -28.56 -8.34
CA ILE A 842 -6.83 -28.39 -9.80
C ILE A 842 -7.35 -29.71 -10.38
N LYS A 843 -8.50 -29.66 -11.07
CA LYS A 843 -9.12 -30.86 -11.69
C LYS A 843 -9.08 -30.82 -13.21
N ARG A 844 -8.96 -29.64 -13.82
CA ARG A 844 -8.75 -29.45 -15.26
C ARG A 844 -7.93 -28.20 -15.52
N VAL A 845 -7.20 -28.22 -16.62
CA VAL A 845 -6.63 -27.04 -17.28
C VAL A 845 -7.41 -26.81 -18.56
N VAL A 846 -7.91 -25.59 -18.76
CA VAL A 846 -8.51 -25.16 -20.02
C VAL A 846 -7.43 -24.44 -20.83
N VAL A 847 -7.32 -24.77 -22.12
CA VAL A 847 -6.43 -24.10 -23.06
C VAL A 847 -7.22 -23.66 -24.27
N ALA A 848 -7.04 -22.40 -24.68
CA ALA A 848 -7.67 -21.83 -25.87
C ALA A 848 -6.64 -21.22 -26.81
N TYR A 849 -6.85 -21.43 -28.12
CA TYR A 849 -6.02 -20.91 -29.20
C TYR A 849 -6.88 -20.68 -30.46
N GLY A 850 -6.84 -19.47 -31.02
CA GLY A 850 -7.63 -19.04 -32.17
C GLY A 850 -9.15 -19.24 -31.98
N GLN A 851 -9.69 -20.35 -32.49
CA GLN A 851 -11.09 -20.75 -32.35
C GLN A 851 -11.31 -22.05 -31.56
N GLN A 852 -10.23 -22.73 -31.16
CA GLN A 852 -10.31 -23.99 -30.40
C GLN A 852 -10.24 -23.73 -28.89
N VAL A 853 -11.02 -24.50 -28.13
CA VAL A 853 -11.03 -24.51 -26.67
C VAL A 853 -11.11 -25.97 -26.22
N VAL A 854 -10.09 -26.42 -25.49
CA VAL A 854 -9.96 -27.78 -24.94
C VAL A 854 -9.82 -27.73 -23.42
N MET A 855 -10.20 -28.80 -22.72
CA MET A 855 -10.16 -28.88 -21.26
C MET A 855 -9.74 -30.30 -20.85
N GLU A 856 -8.53 -30.44 -20.32
CA GLU A 856 -7.93 -31.74 -19.97
C GLU A 856 -7.43 -31.78 -18.51
N PRO A 857 -7.14 -32.96 -17.94
CA PRO A 857 -6.57 -33.08 -16.61
C PRO A 857 -5.26 -32.28 -16.41
N THR A 858 -4.37 -32.24 -17.42
CA THR A 858 -3.09 -31.49 -17.35
C THR A 858 -2.90 -30.52 -18.52
N LEU A 859 -1.96 -29.58 -18.37
CA LEU A 859 -1.59 -28.62 -19.41
C LEU A 859 -0.99 -29.30 -20.64
N GLU A 860 -0.14 -30.31 -20.44
CA GLU A 860 0.51 -31.07 -21.52
C GLU A 860 -0.53 -31.81 -22.35
N GLN A 861 -1.54 -32.40 -21.69
CA GLN A 861 -2.66 -33.07 -22.37
C GLN A 861 -3.52 -32.08 -23.15
N ALA A 862 -3.79 -30.90 -22.59
CA ALA A 862 -4.53 -29.85 -23.29
C ALA A 862 -3.78 -29.33 -24.52
N VAL A 863 -2.49 -29.00 -24.38
CA VAL A 863 -1.63 -28.55 -25.48
C VAL A 863 -1.49 -29.65 -26.55
N ALA A 864 -1.25 -30.91 -26.16
CA ALA A 864 -1.18 -32.02 -27.11
C ALA A 864 -2.51 -32.25 -27.85
N ARG A 865 -3.65 -32.16 -27.17
CA ARG A 865 -4.97 -32.28 -27.82
C ARG A 865 -5.22 -31.17 -28.83
N LEU A 866 -4.74 -29.95 -28.56
CA LEU A 866 -4.91 -28.79 -29.43
C LEU A 866 -3.99 -28.87 -30.67
N PHE A 867 -2.68 -29.08 -30.47
CA PHE A 867 -1.70 -29.00 -31.56
C PHE A 867 -1.36 -30.32 -32.25
N ALA A 868 -1.49 -31.48 -31.58
CA ALA A 868 -1.25 -32.80 -32.18
C ALA A 868 -2.52 -33.46 -32.76
N GLY A 869 -3.71 -32.90 -32.51
CA GLY A 869 -5.00 -33.45 -32.95
C GLY A 869 -5.34 -34.82 -32.35
N ALA A 870 -4.73 -35.17 -31.21
CA ALA A 870 -4.81 -36.50 -30.63
C ALA A 870 -6.23 -36.84 -30.10
N PRO A 871 -6.73 -38.06 -30.30
CA PRO A 871 -7.88 -38.57 -29.55
C PRO A 871 -7.51 -38.72 -28.05
N PRO A 872 -8.50 -38.71 -27.14
CA PRO A 872 -8.24 -38.82 -25.71
C PRO A 872 -7.52 -40.13 -25.41
N THR A 873 -6.33 -40.02 -24.80
CA THR A 873 -5.54 -41.18 -24.37
C THR A 873 -6.09 -41.66 -23.04
N GLU A 874 -6.83 -42.77 -23.03
CA GLU A 874 -7.17 -43.45 -21.79
C GLU A 874 -5.88 -43.90 -21.07
N ILE A 875 -5.82 -43.66 -19.76
CA ILE A 875 -4.61 -43.92 -18.97
C ILE A 875 -4.49 -45.43 -18.73
N ILE A 876 -3.80 -46.13 -19.63
CA ILE A 876 -3.28 -47.47 -19.38
C ILE A 876 -1.96 -47.31 -18.65
N VAL A 877 -1.97 -47.61 -17.34
CA VAL A 877 -0.74 -47.68 -16.54
C VAL A 877 -0.11 -49.06 -16.72
N GLU A 878 0.82 -49.19 -17.65
CA GLU A 878 1.75 -50.33 -17.65
C GLU A 878 2.87 -50.07 -16.62
N PRO A 879 3.10 -50.95 -15.63
CA PRO A 879 4.16 -50.77 -14.65
C PRO A 879 5.52 -51.11 -15.28
N VAL A 880 6.50 -50.22 -15.12
CA VAL A 880 7.89 -50.48 -15.51
C VAL A 880 8.45 -51.60 -14.62
N VAL A 881 8.98 -52.65 -15.25
CA VAL A 881 9.73 -53.74 -14.62
C VAL A 881 11.07 -53.85 -15.33
N GLU A 882 12.17 -53.88 -14.58
CA GLU A 882 13.52 -54.02 -15.12
C GLU A 882 13.80 -55.47 -15.56
N GLU A 883 14.40 -55.64 -16.74
CA GLU A 883 14.89 -56.95 -17.21
C GLU A 883 16.19 -57.38 -16.50
N PRO A 884 16.32 -58.69 -16.23
CA PRO A 884 17.61 -59.34 -16.35
C PRO A 884 17.60 -60.53 -17.35
N THR A 885 18.75 -60.71 -17.99
CA THR A 885 19.08 -61.58 -19.14
C THR A 885 18.79 -63.09 -19.02
N GLU A 886 18.74 -63.72 -20.21
CA GLU A 886 18.57 -65.15 -20.53
C GLU A 886 19.54 -66.13 -19.84
N GLU A 887 19.11 -67.37 -19.59
CA GLU A 887 19.67 -68.59 -20.22
C GLU A 887 18.73 -69.82 -20.04
N GLU A 888 18.84 -70.80 -20.95
CA GLU A 888 18.07 -72.07 -21.06
C GLU A 888 18.56 -73.18 -20.05
N PRO A 889 17.93 -74.39 -19.88
CA PRO A 889 17.04 -75.11 -20.81
C PRO A 889 15.84 -75.92 -20.23
N THR A 890 15.19 -76.67 -21.13
CA THR A 890 14.03 -77.57 -20.99
C THR A 890 14.19 -78.82 -20.12
N GLU A 891 13.09 -79.29 -19.50
CA GLU A 891 12.68 -80.72 -19.49
C GLU A 891 11.17 -80.89 -19.14
N GLU A 892 10.44 -81.73 -19.89
CA GLU A 892 9.07 -82.25 -19.62
C GLU A 892 9.15 -83.68 -19.01
N PRO A 893 8.07 -84.37 -18.55
CA PRO A 893 6.62 -84.06 -18.50
C PRO A 893 6.02 -84.17 -17.04
N VAL A 894 4.71 -84.03 -16.74
CA VAL A 894 3.58 -85.01 -16.90
C VAL A 894 2.22 -84.36 -16.49
N GLU A 895 1.11 -84.95 -16.96
CA GLU A 895 -0.35 -84.87 -16.63
C GLU A 895 -0.72 -84.51 -15.16
N GLU A 896 -1.92 -84.06 -14.74
CA GLU A 896 -3.30 -83.82 -15.27
C GLU A 896 -3.97 -82.73 -14.35
N GLU A 897 -5.16 -82.09 -14.49
CA GLU A 897 -6.42 -82.14 -15.28
C GLU A 897 -6.91 -80.67 -15.56
N PRO A 898 -7.89 -80.41 -16.48
CA PRO A 898 -8.40 -79.06 -16.78
C PRO A 898 -9.62 -78.60 -15.94
N THR A 899 -9.78 -77.29 -15.72
CA THR A 899 -10.99 -76.66 -15.13
C THR A 899 -11.41 -75.38 -15.88
N GLU A 900 -12.70 -75.04 -15.80
CA GLU A 900 -13.41 -74.15 -16.75
C GLU A 900 -13.50 -72.68 -16.31
N GLU A 901 -13.64 -71.75 -17.28
CA GLU A 901 -13.94 -70.33 -17.04
C GLU A 901 -15.41 -70.08 -16.66
N PRO A 902 -15.71 -69.21 -15.68
CA PRO A 902 -17.05 -68.69 -15.44
C PRO A 902 -17.29 -67.34 -16.13
N THR A 903 -17.82 -67.33 -17.36
CA THR A 903 -18.35 -66.11 -18.00
C THR A 903 -19.44 -65.47 -17.14
N SER A 904 -19.35 -64.16 -16.88
CA SER A 904 -20.20 -63.50 -15.88
C SER A 904 -21.66 -63.33 -16.29
N LEU A 905 -22.57 -63.40 -15.30
CA LEU A 905 -24.01 -63.16 -15.48
C LEU A 905 -24.33 -61.78 -16.07
N ALA A 906 -23.46 -60.78 -15.83
CA ALA A 906 -23.58 -59.44 -16.39
C ALA A 906 -23.51 -59.43 -17.94
N ALA A 907 -22.67 -60.28 -18.54
CA ALA A 907 -22.60 -60.41 -19.99
C ALA A 907 -23.88 -61.01 -20.58
N GLN A 908 -24.48 -62.00 -19.89
CA GLN A 908 -25.75 -62.61 -20.29
C GLN A 908 -26.92 -61.62 -20.18
N ALA A 909 -26.94 -60.79 -19.13
CA ALA A 909 -27.94 -59.72 -18.99
C ALA A 909 -27.85 -58.68 -20.12
N LEU A 910 -26.63 -58.27 -20.51
CA LEU A 910 -26.44 -57.31 -21.60
C LEU A 910 -26.86 -57.88 -22.97
N ASP A 911 -26.55 -59.14 -23.25
CA ASP A 911 -26.97 -59.85 -24.46
C ASP A 911 -28.51 -59.98 -24.55
N LEU A 912 -29.18 -60.40 -23.47
CA LEU A 912 -30.64 -60.50 -23.41
C LEU A 912 -31.33 -59.14 -23.57
N TYR A 913 -30.77 -58.07 -22.99
CA TYR A 913 -31.27 -56.71 -23.19
C TYR A 913 -31.17 -56.28 -24.67
N ASN A 914 -30.02 -56.50 -25.31
CA ASN A 914 -29.83 -56.16 -26.71
C ASN A 914 -30.79 -56.94 -27.64
N LYS A 915 -31.00 -58.23 -27.38
CA LYS A 915 -31.98 -59.07 -28.10
C LYS A 915 -33.43 -58.61 -27.91
N ALA A 916 -33.80 -58.13 -26.72
CA ALA A 916 -35.09 -57.49 -26.51
C ALA A 916 -35.22 -56.21 -27.37
N ILE A 917 -34.24 -55.32 -27.34
CA ILE A 917 -34.27 -54.09 -28.15
C ILE A 917 -34.32 -54.39 -29.66
N GLU A 918 -33.70 -55.46 -30.14
CA GLU A 918 -33.78 -55.88 -31.54
C GLU A 918 -35.15 -56.48 -31.90
N ALA A 919 -35.73 -57.32 -31.04
CA ALA A 919 -37.10 -57.84 -31.19
C ALA A 919 -38.17 -56.71 -31.18
N GLN A 920 -37.95 -55.68 -30.34
CA GLN A 920 -38.81 -54.49 -30.32
C GLN A 920 -38.74 -53.72 -31.65
N LYS A 921 -37.54 -53.56 -32.23
CA LYS A 921 -37.32 -52.87 -33.52
C LYS A 921 -37.90 -53.63 -34.70
N SER A 922 -37.90 -54.97 -34.68
CA SER A 922 -38.53 -55.81 -35.71
C SER A 922 -40.04 -55.95 -35.55
N GLY A 923 -40.59 -55.58 -34.39
CA GLY A 923 -42.02 -55.66 -34.08
C GLY A 923 -42.48 -57.03 -33.57
N ASP A 924 -41.56 -57.94 -33.23
CA ASP A 924 -41.88 -59.22 -32.60
C ASP A 924 -42.06 -59.04 -31.08
N TRP A 925 -43.27 -58.65 -30.70
CA TRP A 925 -43.67 -58.46 -29.32
C TRP A 925 -43.66 -59.75 -28.49
N ALA A 926 -43.70 -60.94 -29.11
CA ALA A 926 -43.63 -62.21 -28.41
C ALA A 926 -42.19 -62.57 -28.04
N ALA A 927 -41.25 -62.41 -28.98
CA ALA A 927 -39.81 -62.53 -28.71
C ALA A 927 -39.35 -61.46 -27.69
N TYR A 928 -39.80 -60.21 -27.84
CA TYR A 928 -39.51 -59.11 -26.90
C TYR A 928 -39.91 -59.46 -25.46
N GLY A 929 -41.14 -59.93 -25.25
CA GLY A 929 -41.62 -60.35 -23.93
C GLY A 929 -40.80 -61.48 -23.34
N SER A 930 -40.45 -62.49 -24.15
CA SER A 930 -39.65 -63.64 -23.70
C SER A 930 -38.21 -63.26 -23.35
N TYR A 931 -37.58 -62.34 -24.08
CA TYR A 931 -36.23 -61.85 -23.73
C TYR A 931 -36.24 -60.98 -22.48
N LEU A 932 -37.29 -60.19 -22.24
CA LEU A 932 -37.47 -59.46 -20.98
C LEU A 932 -37.67 -60.38 -19.77
N GLU A 933 -38.47 -61.44 -19.90
CA GLU A 933 -38.69 -62.42 -18.82
C GLU A 933 -37.42 -63.21 -18.50
N GLN A 934 -36.61 -63.55 -19.52
CA GLN A 934 -35.27 -64.13 -19.32
C GLN A 934 -34.31 -63.15 -18.65
N LEU A 935 -34.30 -61.88 -19.10
CA LEU A 935 -33.47 -60.82 -18.49
C LEU A 935 -33.84 -60.59 -17.02
N GLU A 936 -35.13 -60.55 -16.68
CA GLU A 936 -35.59 -60.38 -15.30
C GLU A 936 -35.10 -61.52 -14.39
N ASN A 937 -35.06 -62.76 -14.91
CA ASN A 937 -34.54 -63.90 -14.16
C ASN A 937 -33.02 -63.86 -13.99
N VAL A 938 -32.26 -63.47 -15.02
CA VAL A 938 -30.80 -63.28 -14.89
C VAL A 938 -30.48 -62.12 -13.93
N LEU A 939 -31.23 -61.02 -13.97
CA LEU A 939 -31.06 -59.90 -13.04
C LEU A 939 -31.42 -60.27 -11.60
N LYS A 940 -32.43 -61.12 -11.37
CA LYS A 940 -32.71 -61.69 -10.03
C LYS A 940 -31.54 -62.52 -9.52
N GLN A 941 -31.02 -63.45 -10.34
CA GLN A 941 -29.83 -64.24 -9.99
C GLN A 941 -28.62 -63.36 -9.69
N LEU A 942 -28.42 -62.28 -10.47
CA LEU A 942 -27.34 -61.32 -10.23
C LEU A 942 -27.54 -60.55 -8.91
N SER A 943 -28.79 -60.24 -8.53
CA SER A 943 -29.12 -59.64 -7.22
C SER A 943 -29.06 -60.61 -6.02
N GLU A 944 -29.02 -61.92 -6.26
CA GLU A 944 -28.81 -62.96 -5.22
C GLU A 944 -27.32 -63.31 -5.03
N VAL A 945 -26.42 -62.69 -5.81
CA VAL A 945 -24.96 -62.92 -5.85
C VAL A 945 -24.18 -61.72 -5.29
N GLN A 946 -24.85 -60.75 -4.66
CA GLN A 946 -24.28 -59.49 -4.13
C GLN A 946 -24.40 -59.38 -2.60
#